data_AF-A0ABD1SK93-F1
#
_entry.id   AF-A0ABD1SK93-F1
#
_cell.length_a   1.000
_cell.length_b   1.000
_cell.length_c   1.000
_cell.angle_alpha   90.00
_cell.angle_beta   90.00
_cell.angle_gamma   90.00
#
_symmetry.space_group_name_H-M   'P 1'
#
loop_
_entity.id
_entity.type
_entity.pdbx_description
1 polymer ?
#
loop_
_entity_poly.entity_id
_entity_poly.type
_entity_poly.pdbx_seq_one_letter_code
_entity_poly.pdbx_strand_id
1 'polypeptide(L)'
;MKVLSNIEACVLVGGCVLAVDLLTVVHEASERTAIPLQSNLIAATAFLEPSKEWMFINKDNVQVGPVEKDAIRRFWSKKEIDWTTRCWASGMPDWKILRDIRELRWAMAVRVPVLTAVQEKGQKDYDEQMELSAKDASSITSIYDPVGEVALSILHSMVAAHSDIDDAGELVTPTPRVKRILSSSRCLPHIAQAMLSGEPTIVENSAALMKAVITRNPKAMIRLYSTGAFYFALAYPGSNLLSIAQLFSVTHVHQAFHGGEEAALSSSLPLAKRSVLGGLLPESLLYVLERSGPAAFAAAMVSDSDTPEIIWTHKMRAENLIRQVMQHLGDFPQKLSQHCHSLYDYAPMPPVTYPELKDEMWCHRYYLRNLCDEIRFPNWPIVEHVEFLQSLLIMWREELTRRPMDISEEEACRILEISLEDVSRDDAPKKQTSEAVEGIPNISKQIEYIDEEKLKRQYRKLAMKYHPDKNPEGREIFLAVQKAYERLQVTMQGLQGPQSWRLLLLLKGQCILYRRYGDVLKPFKYAGYPMLLNTITVDKDDNNFLSSDRTPLLVAASELYDSTAEESDKTEAHGVGTSVQIAKNLHAVQTSHSLSRLSGLDTSENPAPFNQVAADALRALLTPKLASMLKDTLPKDLLSKLNANLETPEVNAADFAFLLSMLDRSMLQNIESFAWITNCFTLLLEKSRWYNVG
;
A
#
# COMPACT_ATOMS: atom_id res chain seq x y z
N MET A 1 -33.44 -13.28 22.75
CA MET A 1 -34.79 -13.33 22.12
C MET A 1 -34.87 -14.56 21.23
N LYS A 2 -35.70 -15.57 21.54
CA LYS A 2 -35.82 -16.81 20.74
C LYS A 2 -37.23 -17.06 20.17
N VAL A 3 -38.14 -16.11 20.33
CA VAL A 3 -39.52 -16.21 19.84
C VAL A 3 -39.69 -15.25 18.67
N LEU A 4 -39.96 -15.80 17.48
CA LEU A 4 -40.02 -15.04 16.22
C LEU A 4 -41.09 -13.94 16.25
N SER A 5 -42.25 -14.21 16.86
CA SER A 5 -43.33 -13.22 17.03
C SER A 5 -42.91 -11.99 17.84
N ASN A 6 -42.03 -12.15 18.82
CA ASN A 6 -41.53 -11.03 19.63
C ASN A 6 -40.55 -10.17 18.82
N ILE A 7 -39.77 -10.79 17.94
CA ILE A 7 -38.86 -10.09 17.03
C ILE A 7 -39.68 -9.27 16.03
N GLU A 8 -40.70 -9.86 15.43
CA GLU A 8 -41.60 -9.17 14.49
C GLU A 8 -42.31 -7.99 15.14
N ALA A 9 -42.88 -8.19 16.34
CA ALA A 9 -43.50 -7.11 17.11
C ALA A 9 -42.52 -5.99 17.44
N CYS A 10 -41.29 -6.34 17.84
CA CYS A 10 -40.24 -5.36 18.14
C CYS A 10 -39.82 -4.55 16.90
N VAL A 11 -39.68 -5.20 15.75
CA VAL A 11 -39.38 -4.54 14.47
C VAL A 11 -40.51 -3.61 14.04
N LEU A 12 -41.77 -4.00 14.26
CA LEU A 12 -42.94 -3.20 13.93
C LEU A 12 -42.98 -1.87 14.69
N VAL A 13 -42.59 -1.86 15.97
CA VAL A 13 -42.55 -0.65 16.81
C VAL A 13 -41.25 0.15 16.71
N GLY A 14 -40.37 -0.18 15.75
CA GLY A 14 -39.13 0.57 15.51
C GLY A 14 -37.92 0.11 16.35
N GLY A 15 -37.96 -1.09 16.91
CA GLY A 15 -36.89 -1.64 17.75
C GLY A 15 -35.51 -1.68 17.11
N CYS A 16 -35.41 -1.89 15.78
CA CYS A 16 -34.13 -1.85 15.07
C CYS A 16 -33.47 -0.47 15.17
N VAL A 17 -34.24 0.60 14.94
CA VAL A 17 -33.72 1.97 14.99
C VAL A 17 -33.30 2.30 16.41
N LEU A 18 -34.10 1.92 17.41
CA LEU A 18 -33.79 2.10 18.83
C LEU A 18 -32.53 1.33 19.28
N ALA A 19 -32.29 0.13 18.76
CA ALA A 19 -31.11 -0.66 19.06
C ALA A 19 -29.84 -0.08 18.41
N VAL A 20 -29.92 0.37 17.15
CA VAL A 20 -28.80 1.09 16.51
C VAL A 20 -28.54 2.41 17.22
N ASP A 21 -29.62 3.07 17.61
CA ASP A 21 -29.54 4.23 18.46
C ASP A 21 -28.76 3.86 19.73
N LEU A 22 -29.14 2.82 20.47
CA LEU A 22 -28.45 2.39 21.70
C LEU A 22 -26.96 2.08 21.47
N LEU A 23 -26.61 1.53 20.30
CA LEU A 23 -25.23 1.26 19.90
C LEU A 23 -24.37 2.52 19.85
N THR A 24 -24.90 3.71 19.52
CA THR A 24 -24.06 4.92 19.41
C THR A 24 -23.44 5.35 20.75
N VAL A 25 -23.96 4.83 21.87
CA VAL A 25 -23.47 5.13 23.23
C VAL A 25 -22.03 4.64 23.45
N VAL A 26 -21.55 3.67 22.67
CA VAL A 26 -20.16 3.17 22.73
C VAL A 26 -19.12 4.27 22.48
N HIS A 27 -19.53 5.38 21.87
CA HIS A 27 -18.64 6.51 21.65
C HIS A 27 -18.46 7.41 22.88
N GLU A 28 -19.31 7.31 23.91
CA GLU A 28 -19.25 8.15 25.12
C GLU A 28 -18.28 7.62 26.20
N ALA A 29 -17.68 6.44 26.01
CA ALA A 29 -16.68 5.90 26.92
C ALA A 29 -15.44 6.82 27.00
N SER A 30 -15.12 7.28 28.22
CA SER A 30 -14.13 8.35 28.47
C SER A 30 -12.67 7.86 28.51
N GLU A 31 -12.43 6.56 28.74
CA GLU A 31 -11.09 5.97 28.74
C GLU A 31 -10.90 5.12 27.49
N ARG A 32 -10.59 5.77 26.37
CA ARG A 32 -10.15 5.04 25.18
C ARG A 32 -8.69 4.68 25.38
N THR A 33 -8.32 3.41 25.22
CA THR A 33 -6.90 3.00 25.16
C THR A 33 -6.21 3.83 24.07
N ALA A 34 -5.45 4.84 24.49
CA ALA A 34 -4.66 5.66 23.60
C ALA A 34 -3.68 4.73 22.89
N ILE A 35 -3.68 4.75 21.55
CA ILE A 35 -2.68 4.06 20.75
C ILE A 35 -1.33 4.64 21.16
N PRO A 36 -0.40 3.87 21.76
CA PRO A 36 0.92 4.37 22.08
C PRO A 36 1.70 4.45 20.76
N LEU A 37 1.49 5.50 19.99
CA LEU A 37 2.41 5.90 18.94
C LEU A 37 3.68 6.36 19.68
N GLN A 38 4.70 5.50 19.74
CA GLN A 38 5.97 5.83 20.38
C GLN A 38 6.63 7.02 19.69
N SER A 39 6.43 8.21 20.24
CA SER A 39 7.46 9.12 20.75
C SER A 39 6.83 10.49 21.04
N ASN A 40 6.96 10.93 22.30
CA ASN A 40 6.63 12.26 22.84
C ASN A 40 5.15 12.68 23.04
N LEU A 41 4.16 11.82 22.78
CA LEU A 41 2.73 12.14 23.04
C LEU A 41 2.13 11.50 24.30
N ILE A 42 2.95 10.96 25.22
CA ILE A 42 2.45 10.45 26.52
C ILE A 42 1.83 11.60 27.36
N ALA A 43 2.14 12.86 27.07
CA ALA A 43 1.59 14.02 27.77
C ALA A 43 0.36 14.67 27.10
N ALA A 44 0.02 14.37 25.84
CA ALA A 44 -0.98 15.17 25.12
C ALA A 44 -2.43 14.81 25.44
N THR A 45 -2.73 13.54 25.76
CA THR A 45 -4.09 13.14 26.18
C THR A 45 -4.40 13.53 27.63
N ALA A 46 -3.39 13.69 28.48
CA ALA A 46 -3.55 14.12 29.87
C ALA A 46 -3.80 15.64 30.02
N PHE A 47 -3.59 16.43 28.97
CA PHE A 47 -3.69 17.90 28.99
C PHE A 47 -4.64 18.49 27.93
N LEU A 48 -5.44 17.68 27.25
CA LEU A 48 -6.53 18.19 26.40
C LEU A 48 -7.64 18.74 27.30
N GLU A 49 -7.74 20.07 27.41
CA GLU A 49 -8.87 20.72 28.07
C GLU A 49 -10.18 20.21 27.42
N PRO A 50 -11.15 19.73 28.22
CA PRO A 50 -12.43 19.29 27.68
C PRO A 50 -13.09 20.45 26.93
N SER A 51 -13.58 20.20 25.71
CA SER A 51 -14.19 21.27 24.93
C SER A 51 -15.46 21.80 25.63
N LYS A 52 -15.46 23.11 25.89
CA LYS A 52 -16.60 23.84 26.44
C LYS A 52 -17.50 24.21 25.26
N GLU A 53 -18.56 23.45 25.04
CA GLU A 53 -19.42 23.61 23.86
C GLU A 53 -20.90 23.73 24.19
N TRP A 54 -21.31 23.33 25.39
CA TRP A 54 -22.72 23.32 25.74
C TRP A 54 -23.16 24.64 26.36
N MET A 55 -24.36 25.07 26.00
CA MET A 55 -25.03 26.22 26.57
C MET A 55 -26.40 25.78 27.07
N PHE A 56 -26.86 26.33 28.18
CA PHE A 56 -28.21 26.10 28.69
C PHE A 56 -28.85 27.40 29.15
N ILE A 57 -30.18 27.47 29.11
CA ILE A 57 -30.95 28.61 29.62
C ILE A 57 -31.35 28.30 31.06
N ASN A 58 -30.83 29.05 32.02
CA ASN A 58 -31.18 28.88 33.43
C ASN A 58 -32.62 29.37 33.71
N LYS A 59 -33.14 29.11 34.91
CA LYS A 59 -34.51 29.49 35.36
C LYS A 59 -34.80 30.99 35.24
N ASP A 60 -33.76 31.83 35.28
CA ASP A 60 -33.84 33.28 35.09
C ASP A 60 -33.81 33.72 33.61
N ASN A 61 -33.97 32.79 32.66
CA ASN A 61 -33.82 33.00 31.21
C ASN A 61 -32.44 33.53 30.76
N VAL A 62 -31.42 33.39 31.61
CA VAL A 62 -30.04 33.76 31.27
C VAL A 62 -29.34 32.58 30.60
N GLN A 63 -28.67 32.86 29.49
CA GLN A 63 -27.84 31.90 28.77
C GLN A 63 -26.53 31.68 29.56
N VAL A 64 -26.30 30.44 29.99
CA VAL A 64 -25.11 30.00 30.72
C VAL A 64 -24.31 29.06 29.82
N GLY A 65 -23.06 29.41 29.54
CA GLY A 65 -22.18 28.68 28.64
C GLY A 65 -21.07 29.56 28.06
N PRO A 66 -20.11 28.99 27.32
CA PRO A 66 -19.97 27.57 27.04
C PRO A 66 -19.43 26.77 28.23
N VAL A 67 -20.03 25.60 28.50
CA VAL A 67 -19.67 24.69 29.59
C VAL A 67 -19.40 23.28 29.08
N GLU A 68 -18.64 22.52 29.87
CA GLU A 68 -18.35 21.11 29.61
C GLU A 68 -19.61 20.26 29.83
N LYS A 69 -19.70 19.09 29.16
CA LYS A 69 -20.78 18.11 29.38
C LYS A 69 -20.89 17.73 30.87
N ASP A 70 -19.76 17.69 31.58
CA ASP A 70 -19.67 17.38 33.01
C ASP A 70 -20.18 18.49 33.91
N ALA A 71 -19.99 19.74 33.51
CA ALA A 71 -20.57 20.87 34.21
C ALA A 71 -22.11 20.81 34.15
N ILE A 72 -22.70 20.40 33.02
CA ILE A 72 -24.15 20.13 32.93
C ILE A 72 -24.58 19.05 33.93
N ARG A 73 -23.81 17.95 34.06
CA ARG A 73 -24.07 16.91 35.08
C ARG A 73 -24.07 17.49 36.51
N ARG A 74 -23.15 18.42 36.79
CA ARG A 74 -23.09 19.12 38.10
C ARG A 74 -24.28 20.04 38.32
N PHE A 75 -24.70 20.82 37.32
CA PHE A 75 -25.89 21.67 37.40
C PHE A 75 -27.17 20.85 37.63
N TRP A 76 -27.26 19.66 37.00
CA TRP A 76 -28.37 18.72 37.22
C TRP A 76 -28.41 18.20 38.65
N SER A 77 -27.26 17.78 39.15
CA SER A 77 -27.07 17.29 40.51
C SER A 77 -27.46 18.33 41.57
N LYS A 78 -27.19 19.61 41.29
CA LYS A 78 -27.57 20.76 42.12
C LYS A 78 -29.04 21.19 41.95
N LYS A 79 -29.82 20.55 41.07
CA LYS A 79 -31.22 20.90 40.71
C LYS A 79 -31.38 22.32 40.13
N GLU A 80 -30.30 22.88 39.58
CA GLU A 80 -30.32 24.17 38.89
C GLU A 80 -30.97 24.04 37.51
N ILE A 81 -30.78 22.89 36.85
CA ILE A 81 -31.42 22.51 35.59
C ILE A 81 -32.40 21.34 35.79
N ASP A 82 -33.37 21.23 34.89
CA ASP A 82 -34.41 20.20 34.86
C ASP A 82 -34.64 19.65 33.45
N TRP A 83 -35.51 18.65 33.32
CA TRP A 83 -35.80 18.01 32.03
C TRP A 83 -36.40 18.98 30.99
N THR A 84 -36.90 20.13 31.41
CA THR A 84 -37.50 21.16 30.55
C THR A 84 -36.53 22.27 30.14
N THR A 85 -35.33 22.27 30.72
CA THR A 85 -34.28 23.24 30.45
C THR A 85 -33.86 23.17 28.99
N ARG A 86 -33.74 24.33 28.32
CA ARG A 86 -33.29 24.39 26.93
C ARG A 86 -31.77 24.38 26.89
N CYS A 87 -31.19 23.45 26.14
CA CYS A 87 -29.76 23.34 25.92
C CYS A 87 -29.45 23.42 24.41
N TRP A 88 -28.24 23.84 24.10
CA TRP A 88 -27.71 23.95 22.75
C TRP A 88 -26.21 23.67 22.78
N ALA A 89 -25.69 23.09 21.70
CA ALA A 89 -24.25 22.89 21.50
C ALA A 89 -23.86 23.29 20.08
N SER A 90 -22.59 23.62 19.88
CA SER A 90 -22.04 23.94 18.57
C SER A 90 -22.31 22.79 17.58
N GLY A 91 -23.10 23.04 16.53
CA GLY A 91 -23.53 22.01 15.57
C GLY A 91 -24.98 21.53 15.73
N MET A 92 -25.70 21.96 16.77
CA MET A 92 -27.16 21.80 16.83
C MET A 92 -27.87 22.89 16.03
N PRO A 93 -28.89 22.55 15.21
CA PRO A 93 -29.61 23.54 14.41
C PRO A 93 -30.41 24.52 15.28
N ASP A 94 -31.01 24.04 16.38
CA ASP A 94 -31.88 24.82 17.26
C ASP A 94 -31.67 24.44 18.73
N TRP A 95 -32.09 25.33 19.63
CA TRP A 95 -32.21 25.05 21.06
C TRP A 95 -33.23 23.94 21.30
N LYS A 96 -32.81 22.88 21.98
CA LYS A 96 -33.68 21.74 22.29
C LYS A 96 -33.86 21.59 23.78
N ILE A 97 -34.98 21.00 24.17
CA ILE A 97 -35.23 20.65 25.56
C ILE A 97 -34.26 19.54 25.98
N LEU A 98 -33.73 19.58 27.21
CA LEU A 98 -32.77 18.60 27.72
C LEU A 98 -33.28 17.17 27.58
N ARG A 99 -34.59 16.93 27.79
CA ARG A 99 -35.23 15.64 27.53
C ARG A 99 -35.14 15.18 26.07
N ASP A 100 -35.14 16.08 25.10
CA ASP A 100 -35.10 15.73 23.69
C ASP A 100 -33.66 15.54 23.21
N ILE A 101 -32.69 16.10 23.95
CA ILE A 101 -31.27 15.94 23.71
C ILE A 101 -30.81 14.62 24.30
N ARG A 102 -30.39 13.73 23.43
CA ARG A 102 -30.17 12.33 23.77
C ARG A 102 -28.88 12.12 24.56
N GLU A 103 -27.82 12.78 24.14
CA GLU A 103 -26.49 12.74 24.74
C GLU A 103 -26.54 13.23 26.20
N LEU A 104 -27.36 14.25 26.48
CA LEU A 104 -27.61 14.74 27.83
C LEU A 104 -28.52 13.81 28.62
N ARG A 105 -29.57 13.22 28.01
CA ARG A 105 -30.41 12.22 28.68
C ARG A 105 -29.59 11.06 29.24
N TRP A 106 -28.67 10.52 28.45
CA TRP A 106 -27.79 9.43 28.90
C TRP A 106 -26.82 9.90 29.98
N ALA A 107 -26.21 11.07 29.80
CA ALA A 107 -25.34 11.67 30.80
C ALA A 107 -26.03 11.87 32.16
N MET A 108 -27.34 12.17 32.19
CA MET A 108 -28.13 12.34 33.42
C MET A 108 -28.66 11.03 34.01
N ALA A 109 -28.80 9.98 33.19
CA ALA A 109 -29.29 8.67 33.63
C ALA A 109 -28.26 7.92 34.49
N VAL A 110 -26.98 8.25 34.31
CA VAL A 110 -25.87 7.76 35.14
C VAL A 110 -25.85 8.54 36.46
N ARG A 111 -26.14 7.85 37.58
CA ARG A 111 -26.01 8.44 38.93
C ARG A 111 -24.53 8.56 39.29
N VAL A 112 -23.97 9.77 39.24
CA VAL A 112 -22.69 10.08 39.89
C VAL A 112 -22.97 10.60 41.29
N PRO A 113 -22.25 10.17 42.34
CA PRO A 113 -22.29 10.83 43.64
C PRO A 113 -21.87 12.30 43.48
N VAL A 114 -22.69 13.20 44.01
CA VAL A 114 -22.40 14.64 43.97
C VAL A 114 -21.20 14.92 44.86
N LEU A 115 -20.09 15.41 44.30
CA LEU A 115 -19.07 16.09 45.09
C LEU A 115 -19.69 17.37 45.66
N THR A 116 -20.22 17.29 46.89
CA THR A 116 -20.65 18.47 47.64
C THR A 116 -19.43 19.33 47.97
N ALA A 117 -19.62 20.65 47.87
CA ALA A 117 -18.59 21.64 48.08
C ALA A 117 -17.83 21.44 49.40
N VAL A 118 -16.50 21.53 49.27
CA VAL A 118 -15.46 21.68 50.29
C VAL A 118 -16.00 22.21 51.63
N GLN A 119 -16.05 21.33 52.63
CA GLN A 119 -15.82 21.72 54.02
C GLN A 119 -14.38 21.32 54.35
N GLU A 120 -13.62 22.29 54.86
CA GLU A 120 -12.20 22.20 55.23
C GLU A 120 -11.89 20.91 56.02
N LYS A 121 -11.38 19.88 55.35
CA LYS A 121 -10.72 18.72 55.97
C LYS A 121 -9.47 18.36 55.17
N GLY A 122 -8.44 17.95 55.91
CA GLY A 122 -7.03 18.05 55.52
C GLY A 122 -6.59 17.17 54.34
N GLN A 123 -5.40 17.51 53.84
CA GLN A 123 -4.73 17.01 52.63
C GLN A 123 -4.72 15.48 52.43
N LYS A 124 -4.85 14.64 53.47
CA LYS A 124 -4.88 13.17 53.35
C LYS A 124 -6.21 12.62 52.85
N ASP A 125 -7.33 13.28 53.14
CA ASP A 125 -8.66 12.87 52.67
C ASP A 125 -8.85 13.20 51.18
N TYR A 126 -8.07 14.14 50.64
CA TYR A 126 -8.11 14.54 49.22
C TYR A 126 -7.55 13.46 48.29
N ASP A 127 -6.44 12.82 48.66
CA ASP A 127 -5.81 11.77 47.83
C ASP A 127 -6.66 10.48 47.82
N GLU A 128 -7.24 10.09 48.96
CA GLU A 128 -8.15 8.93 49.04
C GLU A 128 -9.50 9.17 48.34
N GLN A 129 -10.06 10.38 48.41
CA GLN A 129 -11.31 10.72 47.68
C GLN A 129 -11.10 10.84 46.17
N MET A 130 -9.94 11.32 45.72
CA MET A 130 -9.59 11.38 44.31
C MET A 130 -9.38 9.98 43.71
N GLU A 131 -8.77 9.04 44.46
CA GLU A 131 -8.70 7.63 44.07
C GLU A 131 -10.07 6.93 44.07
N LEU A 132 -10.97 7.24 45.02
CA LEU A 132 -12.34 6.71 45.02
C LEU A 132 -13.16 7.23 43.83
N SER A 133 -13.04 8.53 43.52
CA SER A 133 -13.68 9.19 42.37
C SER A 133 -13.17 8.63 41.04
N ALA A 134 -11.89 8.28 40.93
CA ALA A 134 -11.32 7.64 39.74
C ALA A 134 -11.84 6.20 39.59
N LYS A 135 -11.97 5.44 40.69
CA LYS A 135 -12.57 4.09 40.69
C LYS A 135 -14.05 4.12 40.30
N ASP A 136 -14.82 5.09 40.79
CA ASP A 136 -16.24 5.26 40.45
C ASP A 136 -16.43 5.74 38.99
N ALA A 137 -15.54 6.60 38.48
CA ALA A 137 -15.53 7.00 37.06
C ALA A 137 -15.17 5.83 36.13
N SER A 138 -14.19 4.98 36.49
CA SER A 138 -13.87 3.75 35.75
C SER A 138 -15.06 2.76 35.73
N SER A 139 -15.82 2.69 36.84
CA SER A 139 -17.01 1.85 36.98
C SER A 139 -18.19 2.34 36.11
N ILE A 140 -18.24 3.65 35.81
CA ILE A 140 -19.24 4.25 34.91
C ILE A 140 -18.86 4.05 33.44
N THR A 141 -17.59 4.18 33.08
CA THR A 141 -17.07 3.86 31.74
C THR A 141 -17.36 2.40 31.37
N SER A 142 -17.32 1.50 32.37
CA SER A 142 -17.65 0.07 32.24
C SER A 142 -19.11 -0.25 31.83
N ILE A 143 -20.05 0.71 31.82
CA ILE A 143 -21.47 0.41 31.50
C ILE A 143 -21.78 0.59 30.01
N TYR A 144 -21.06 1.45 29.31
CA TYR A 144 -21.36 1.77 27.90
C TYR A 144 -21.05 0.62 26.95
N ASP A 145 -19.94 -0.09 27.18
CA ASP A 145 -19.55 -1.22 26.33
C ASP A 145 -20.54 -2.39 26.43
N PRO A 146 -20.95 -2.86 27.63
CA PRO A 146 -22.01 -3.87 27.76
C PRO A 146 -23.34 -3.47 27.11
N VAL A 147 -23.70 -2.18 27.16
CA VAL A 147 -24.91 -1.68 26.50
C VAL A 147 -24.80 -1.79 24.99
N GLY A 148 -23.64 -1.43 24.42
CA GLY A 148 -23.33 -1.62 23.01
C GLY A 148 -23.34 -3.09 22.59
N GLU A 149 -22.75 -3.98 23.39
CA GLU A 149 -22.76 -5.43 23.16
C GLU A 149 -24.18 -6.01 23.14
N VAL A 150 -25.01 -5.62 24.11
CA VAL A 150 -26.42 -6.04 24.15
C VAL A 150 -27.18 -5.51 22.93
N ALA A 151 -26.95 -4.25 22.54
CA ALA A 151 -27.55 -3.67 21.34
C ALA A 151 -27.18 -4.47 20.08
N LEU A 152 -25.90 -4.81 19.90
CA LEU A 152 -25.41 -5.63 18.79
C LEU A 152 -26.00 -7.04 18.83
N SER A 153 -26.06 -7.67 19.99
CA SER A 153 -26.66 -9.00 20.18
C SER A 153 -28.15 -9.04 19.80
N ILE A 154 -28.89 -7.99 20.16
CA ILE A 154 -30.29 -7.80 19.76
C ILE A 154 -30.39 -7.67 18.23
N LEU A 155 -29.56 -6.81 17.62
CA LEU A 155 -29.56 -6.60 16.17
C LEU A 155 -29.20 -7.87 15.40
N HIS A 156 -28.19 -8.62 15.84
CA HIS A 156 -27.83 -9.93 15.30
C HIS A 156 -29.00 -10.92 15.37
N SER A 157 -29.67 -10.99 16.52
CA SER A 157 -30.86 -11.84 16.70
C SER A 157 -31.99 -11.45 15.73
N MET A 158 -32.19 -10.15 15.49
CA MET A 158 -33.20 -9.65 14.54
C MET A 158 -32.84 -9.97 13.09
N VAL A 159 -31.57 -9.85 12.70
CA VAL A 159 -31.10 -10.15 11.34
C VAL A 159 -31.16 -11.65 11.05
N ALA A 160 -30.79 -12.49 12.03
CA ALA A 160 -30.81 -13.94 11.90
C ALA A 160 -32.22 -14.56 11.90
N ALA A 161 -33.25 -13.80 12.31
CA ALA A 161 -34.62 -14.31 12.42
C ALA A 161 -35.28 -14.61 11.06
N HIS A 162 -34.80 -13.99 9.98
CA HIS A 162 -35.33 -14.21 8.64
C HIS A 162 -34.19 -14.61 7.69
N SER A 163 -34.39 -15.73 6.97
CA SER A 163 -33.47 -16.16 5.92
C SER A 163 -33.49 -15.18 4.74
N ASP A 164 -32.33 -15.03 4.10
CA ASP A 164 -32.19 -14.31 2.83
C ASP A 164 -32.59 -15.15 1.62
N ILE A 165 -32.73 -16.46 1.83
CA ILE A 165 -33.02 -17.46 0.82
C ILE A 165 -34.34 -18.14 1.18
N ASP A 166 -35.19 -18.35 0.17
CA ASP A 166 -36.38 -19.18 0.28
C ASP A 166 -36.04 -20.69 0.23
N ASP A 167 -37.06 -21.53 0.34
CA ASP A 167 -36.90 -22.99 0.30
C ASP A 167 -36.36 -23.50 -1.06
N ALA A 168 -36.38 -22.66 -2.11
CA ALA A 168 -35.91 -22.98 -3.46
C ALA A 168 -34.44 -22.57 -3.70
N GLY A 169 -33.78 -21.92 -2.74
CA GLY A 169 -32.40 -21.45 -2.92
C GLY A 169 -32.31 -20.03 -3.50
N GLU A 170 -33.44 -19.37 -3.75
CA GLU A 170 -33.51 -18.07 -4.41
C GLU A 170 -33.58 -16.91 -3.41
N LEU A 171 -33.15 -15.74 -3.86
CA LEU A 171 -33.14 -14.53 -3.03
C LEU A 171 -34.57 -14.08 -2.68
N VAL A 172 -34.87 -13.97 -1.39
CA VAL A 172 -36.16 -13.48 -0.91
C VAL A 172 -36.35 -12.03 -1.35
N THR A 173 -37.35 -11.81 -2.21
CA THR A 173 -37.75 -10.49 -2.68
C THR A 173 -39.18 -10.16 -2.22
N PRO A 174 -39.41 -9.03 -1.52
CA PRO A 174 -38.43 -8.00 -1.16
C PRO A 174 -37.50 -8.44 -0.01
N THR A 175 -36.28 -7.87 0.02
CA THR A 175 -35.30 -8.09 1.10
C THR A 175 -35.94 -8.01 2.49
N PRO A 176 -35.57 -8.88 3.44
CA PRO A 176 -36.14 -8.90 4.79
C PRO A 176 -36.23 -7.51 5.42
N ARG A 177 -37.35 -7.22 6.09
CA ARG A 177 -37.67 -5.87 6.62
C ARG A 177 -36.57 -5.34 7.53
N VAL A 178 -36.00 -6.19 8.39
CA VAL A 178 -34.90 -5.82 9.28
C VAL A 178 -33.69 -5.29 8.49
N LYS A 179 -33.24 -6.03 7.47
CA LYS A 179 -32.12 -5.60 6.62
C LYS A 179 -32.43 -4.31 5.88
N ARG A 180 -33.64 -4.15 5.34
CA ARG A 180 -34.05 -2.87 4.71
C ARG A 180 -33.96 -1.68 5.67
N ILE A 181 -34.36 -1.85 6.93
CA ILE A 181 -34.25 -0.80 7.95
C ILE A 181 -32.78 -0.54 8.30
N LEU A 182 -31.99 -1.59 8.54
CA LEU A 182 -30.59 -1.45 8.92
C LEU A 182 -29.70 -0.90 7.79
N SER A 183 -30.05 -1.15 6.53
CA SER A 183 -29.40 -0.55 5.36
C SER A 183 -29.79 0.90 5.08
N SER A 184 -30.71 1.49 5.87
CA SER A 184 -31.07 2.89 5.70
C SER A 184 -29.93 3.83 6.12
N SER A 185 -29.94 5.06 5.60
CA SER A 185 -28.98 6.10 5.95
C SER A 185 -28.98 6.48 7.43
N ARG A 186 -30.06 6.15 8.17
CA ARG A 186 -30.17 6.39 9.61
C ARG A 186 -29.50 5.29 10.45
N CYS A 187 -29.22 4.11 9.88
CA CYS A 187 -28.73 2.97 10.65
C CYS A 187 -27.33 2.53 10.22
N LEU A 188 -27.13 2.29 8.92
CA LEU A 188 -25.91 1.68 8.40
C LEU A 188 -24.62 2.46 8.78
N PRO A 189 -24.58 3.81 8.68
CA PRO A 189 -23.40 4.56 9.08
C PRO A 189 -23.05 4.41 10.56
N HIS A 190 -24.05 4.35 11.45
CA HIS A 190 -23.81 4.20 12.89
C HIS A 190 -23.28 2.81 13.26
N ILE A 191 -23.72 1.77 12.55
CA ILE A 191 -23.15 0.42 12.70
C ILE A 191 -21.68 0.41 12.25
N ALA A 192 -21.35 1.10 11.15
CA ALA A 192 -19.97 1.23 10.70
C ALA A 192 -19.12 2.02 11.70
N GLN A 193 -19.63 3.16 12.17
CA GLN A 193 -18.96 4.05 13.13
C GLN A 193 -18.66 3.36 14.46
N ALA A 194 -19.48 2.41 14.90
CA ALA A 194 -19.24 1.63 16.12
C ALA A 194 -17.86 0.94 16.14
N MET A 195 -17.25 0.65 14.98
CA MET A 195 -15.89 0.12 14.90
C MET A 195 -14.81 1.13 15.37
N LEU A 196 -15.11 2.43 15.41
CA LEU A 196 -14.24 3.45 15.99
C LEU A 196 -14.25 3.48 17.53
N SER A 197 -15.04 2.62 18.19
CA SER A 197 -14.95 2.44 19.65
C SER A 197 -13.57 1.95 20.07
N GLY A 198 -12.91 1.14 19.25
CA GLY A 198 -11.64 0.50 19.58
C GLY A 198 -11.77 -0.72 20.50
N GLU A 199 -12.99 -1.04 20.96
CA GLU A 199 -13.23 -2.19 21.83
C GLU A 199 -13.35 -3.48 21.01
N PRO A 200 -12.54 -4.52 21.30
CA PRO A 200 -12.50 -5.75 20.49
C PRO A 200 -13.85 -6.39 20.22
N THR A 201 -14.68 -6.57 21.24
CA THR A 201 -15.98 -7.25 21.12
C THR A 201 -16.96 -6.45 20.26
N ILE A 202 -16.99 -5.12 20.44
CA ILE A 202 -17.86 -4.21 19.70
C ILE A 202 -17.45 -4.16 18.24
N VAL A 203 -16.15 -4.03 17.96
CA VAL A 203 -15.60 -4.01 16.59
C VAL A 203 -15.93 -5.30 15.85
N GLU A 204 -15.65 -6.44 16.49
CA GLU A 204 -15.90 -7.76 15.90
C GLU A 204 -17.39 -7.97 15.58
N ASN A 205 -18.25 -7.68 16.55
CA ASN A 205 -19.70 -7.84 16.40
C ASN A 205 -20.30 -6.84 15.41
N SER A 206 -19.76 -5.62 15.32
CA SER A 206 -20.20 -4.60 14.35
C SER A 206 -19.82 -5.00 12.92
N ALA A 207 -18.58 -5.48 12.70
CA ALA A 207 -18.14 -5.98 11.40
C ALA A 207 -18.96 -7.21 10.96
N ALA A 208 -19.23 -8.15 11.89
CA ALA A 208 -20.07 -9.30 11.63
C ALA A 208 -21.51 -8.92 11.29
N LEU A 209 -22.10 -7.97 12.03
CA LEU A 209 -23.46 -7.48 11.77
C LEU A 209 -23.54 -6.82 10.41
N MET A 210 -22.56 -5.98 10.08
CA MET A 210 -22.50 -5.27 8.82
C MET A 210 -22.37 -6.24 7.64
N LYS A 211 -21.51 -7.27 7.76
CA LYS A 211 -21.44 -8.37 6.79
C LYS A 211 -22.81 -9.03 6.61
N ALA A 212 -23.49 -9.38 7.71
CA ALA A 212 -24.80 -10.03 7.65
C ALA A 212 -25.86 -9.15 6.97
N VAL A 213 -25.89 -7.85 7.24
CA VAL A 213 -26.86 -6.89 6.67
C VAL A 213 -26.64 -6.66 5.16
N ILE A 214 -25.38 -6.65 4.72
CA ILE A 214 -24.99 -6.26 3.36
C ILE A 214 -24.90 -7.46 2.42
N THR A 215 -24.55 -8.64 2.94
CA THR A 215 -24.53 -9.88 2.14
C THR A 215 -25.89 -10.08 1.49
N ARG A 216 -25.89 -10.31 0.16
CA ARG A 216 -27.10 -10.49 -0.66
C ARG A 216 -28.05 -9.28 -0.68
N ASN A 217 -27.54 -8.09 -0.40
CA ASN A 217 -28.29 -6.83 -0.45
C ASN A 217 -27.58 -5.84 -1.39
N PRO A 218 -27.81 -5.93 -2.72
CA PRO A 218 -27.05 -5.18 -3.71
C PRO A 218 -27.13 -3.66 -3.53
N LYS A 219 -28.30 -3.16 -3.10
CA LYS A 219 -28.51 -1.72 -2.86
C LYS A 219 -27.60 -1.16 -1.76
N ALA A 220 -27.37 -1.93 -0.71
CA ALA A 220 -26.47 -1.54 0.38
C ALA A 220 -25.00 -1.82 0.04
N MET A 221 -24.72 -2.90 -0.70
CA MET A 221 -23.37 -3.35 -1.06
C MET A 221 -22.59 -2.30 -1.86
N ILE A 222 -23.22 -1.78 -2.91
CA ILE A 222 -22.55 -0.95 -3.92
C ILE A 222 -22.01 0.37 -3.34
N ARG A 223 -22.66 0.89 -2.27
CA ARG A 223 -22.33 2.18 -1.64
C ARG A 223 -21.84 2.04 -0.20
N LEU A 224 -21.36 0.85 0.21
CA LEU A 224 -20.83 0.68 1.56
C LEU A 224 -19.63 1.62 1.80
N TYR A 225 -18.81 1.86 0.79
CA TYR A 225 -17.64 2.75 0.87
C TYR A 225 -18.01 4.15 1.40
N SER A 226 -19.17 4.69 1.04
CA SER A 226 -19.59 6.04 1.44
C SER A 226 -19.92 6.17 2.93
N THR A 227 -19.99 5.07 3.67
CA THR A 227 -20.20 5.10 5.13
C THR A 227 -18.90 5.30 5.91
N GLY A 228 -17.73 5.14 5.27
CA GLY A 228 -16.42 5.11 5.94
C GLY A 228 -16.08 3.76 6.57
N ALA A 229 -16.90 2.72 6.41
CA ALA A 229 -16.71 1.39 6.99
C ALA A 229 -15.29 0.82 6.81
N PHE A 230 -14.71 0.93 5.61
CA PHE A 230 -13.36 0.43 5.33
C PHE A 230 -12.28 1.21 6.11
N TYR A 231 -12.42 2.53 6.23
CA TYR A 231 -11.49 3.36 7.00
C TYR A 231 -11.58 3.03 8.49
N PHE A 232 -12.79 2.91 9.03
CA PHE A 232 -12.97 2.58 10.45
C PHE A 232 -12.43 1.19 10.79
N ALA A 233 -12.64 0.21 9.92
CA ALA A 233 -12.09 -1.13 10.07
C ALA A 233 -10.56 -1.17 9.98
N LEU A 234 -9.95 -0.39 9.08
CA LEU A 234 -8.48 -0.30 8.93
C LEU A 234 -7.81 0.55 10.01
N ALA A 235 -8.53 1.49 10.62
CA ALA A 235 -8.06 2.26 11.77
C ALA A 235 -7.95 1.42 13.05
N TYR A 236 -8.55 0.23 13.07
CA TYR A 236 -8.58 -0.62 14.26
C TYR A 236 -7.19 -1.21 14.58
N PRO A 237 -6.61 -0.92 15.76
CA PRO A 237 -5.28 -1.40 16.13
C PRO A 237 -5.26 -2.85 16.67
N GLY A 238 -6.40 -3.42 17.04
CA GLY A 238 -6.45 -4.75 17.67
C GLY A 238 -6.16 -5.92 16.72
N SER A 239 -6.05 -7.12 17.29
CA SER A 239 -5.65 -8.34 16.57
C SER A 239 -6.81 -9.24 16.14
N ASN A 240 -8.01 -9.05 16.69
CA ASN A 240 -9.23 -9.81 16.36
C ASN A 240 -9.85 -9.35 15.02
N LEU A 241 -9.08 -9.50 13.94
CA LEU A 241 -9.44 -9.02 12.61
C LEU A 241 -10.29 -10.00 11.79
N LEU A 242 -10.65 -11.17 12.32
CA LEU A 242 -11.35 -12.20 11.54
C LEU A 242 -12.68 -11.69 10.97
N SER A 243 -13.52 -11.05 11.79
CA SER A 243 -14.81 -10.52 11.33
C SER A 243 -14.65 -9.37 10.33
N ILE A 244 -13.61 -8.54 10.50
CA ILE A 244 -13.25 -7.49 9.53
C ILE A 244 -12.80 -8.12 8.20
N ALA A 245 -11.93 -9.13 8.26
CA ALA A 245 -11.44 -9.84 7.08
C ALA A 245 -12.60 -10.51 6.32
N GLN A 246 -13.53 -11.13 7.05
CA GLN A 246 -14.74 -11.71 6.48
C GLN A 246 -15.64 -10.65 5.83
N LEU A 247 -15.79 -9.48 6.45
CA LEU A 247 -16.49 -8.35 5.86
C LEU A 247 -15.80 -7.91 4.56
N PHE A 248 -14.48 -7.73 4.57
CA PHE A 248 -13.71 -7.34 3.40
C PHE A 248 -13.86 -8.34 2.26
N SER A 249 -13.69 -9.64 2.52
CA SER A 249 -13.80 -10.70 1.50
C SER A 249 -15.12 -10.68 0.72
N VAL A 250 -16.21 -10.21 1.33
CA VAL A 250 -17.54 -10.15 0.70
C VAL A 250 -17.81 -8.80 0.02
N THR A 251 -17.05 -7.76 0.34
CA THR A 251 -17.41 -6.37 -0.02
C THR A 251 -16.40 -5.66 -0.90
N HIS A 252 -15.10 -5.98 -0.82
CA HIS A 252 -14.05 -5.09 -1.34
C HIS A 252 -14.02 -4.92 -2.87
N VAL A 253 -14.46 -5.93 -3.63
CA VAL A 253 -14.57 -5.89 -5.11
C VAL A 253 -15.98 -5.53 -5.63
N HIS A 254 -16.94 -5.32 -4.73
CA HIS A 254 -18.34 -5.06 -5.08
C HIS A 254 -18.78 -3.61 -4.82
N GLN A 255 -17.82 -2.71 -4.59
CA GLN A 255 -18.06 -1.29 -4.38
C GLN A 255 -18.10 -0.54 -5.71
N ALA A 256 -19.03 0.41 -5.91
CA ALA A 256 -19.00 1.34 -7.04
C ALA A 256 -17.98 2.47 -6.80
N PHE A 257 -16.71 2.09 -6.68
CA PHE A 257 -15.57 2.97 -6.41
C PHE A 257 -14.86 3.37 -7.72
N HIS A 258 -14.35 4.60 -7.83
CA HIS A 258 -13.51 5.10 -8.94
C HIS A 258 -13.96 4.81 -10.40
N GLY A 259 -15.23 5.08 -10.72
CA GLY A 259 -15.73 4.90 -12.10
C GLY A 259 -17.10 4.21 -12.19
N GLY A 260 -17.75 3.99 -11.05
CA GLY A 260 -19.05 3.34 -11.00
C GLY A 260 -18.93 1.82 -11.13
N GLU A 261 -20.06 1.16 -11.41
CA GLU A 261 -20.21 -0.30 -11.44
C GLU A 261 -19.31 -0.98 -12.50
N GLU A 262 -19.03 -0.29 -13.61
CA GLU A 262 -18.22 -0.80 -14.73
C GLU A 262 -16.74 -1.01 -14.36
N ALA A 263 -16.16 -0.18 -13.48
CA ALA A 263 -14.76 -0.31 -13.06
C ALA A 263 -14.52 -1.52 -12.15
N ALA A 264 -15.48 -1.84 -11.28
CA ALA A 264 -15.43 -2.98 -10.38
C ALA A 264 -15.59 -4.33 -11.11
N LEU A 265 -16.42 -4.33 -12.17
CA LEU A 265 -16.72 -5.50 -13.00
C LEU A 265 -15.71 -5.76 -14.12
N SER A 266 -14.84 -4.79 -14.42
CA SER A 266 -13.85 -4.96 -15.47
C SER A 266 -12.76 -5.95 -15.08
N SER A 267 -12.78 -7.15 -15.67
CA SER A 267 -11.75 -8.18 -15.48
C SER A 267 -10.38 -7.79 -16.04
N SER A 268 -10.31 -6.71 -16.85
CA SER A 268 -9.06 -6.26 -17.47
C SER A 268 -8.22 -5.35 -16.57
N LEU A 269 -8.75 -4.87 -15.44
CA LEU A 269 -8.02 -4.02 -14.50
C LEU A 269 -7.35 -4.85 -13.40
N PRO A 270 -6.13 -4.45 -12.94
CA PRO A 270 -5.47 -5.07 -11.79
C PRO A 270 -6.34 -5.06 -10.53
N LEU A 271 -6.15 -6.06 -9.65
CA LEU A 271 -6.92 -6.21 -8.41
C LEU A 271 -6.88 -4.94 -7.54
N ALA A 272 -5.72 -4.26 -7.48
CA ALA A 272 -5.58 -2.99 -6.74
C ALA A 272 -6.52 -1.88 -7.25
N LYS A 273 -6.84 -1.86 -8.55
CA LYS A 273 -7.74 -0.85 -9.13
C LYS A 273 -9.21 -1.24 -8.99
N ARG A 274 -9.51 -2.53 -8.87
CA ARG A 274 -10.87 -3.07 -8.70
C ARG A 274 -11.33 -3.06 -7.25
N SER A 275 -10.39 -3.19 -6.32
CA SER A 275 -10.62 -3.24 -4.88
C SER A 275 -10.68 -1.85 -4.27
N VAL A 276 -11.70 -1.55 -3.45
CA VAL A 276 -11.71 -0.33 -2.62
C VAL A 276 -10.51 -0.24 -1.67
N LEU A 277 -9.90 -1.39 -1.35
CA LEU A 277 -8.73 -1.50 -0.49
C LEU A 277 -7.41 -1.32 -1.23
N GLY A 278 -7.38 -1.28 -2.57
CA GLY A 278 -6.12 -1.30 -3.34
C GLY A 278 -5.31 -0.01 -3.35
N GLY A 279 -5.87 1.09 -2.85
CA GLY A 279 -5.10 2.27 -2.49
C GLY A 279 -4.62 2.27 -1.02
N LEU A 280 -5.13 1.38 -0.19
CA LEU A 280 -4.89 1.39 1.26
C LEU A 280 -3.96 0.26 1.71
N LEU A 281 -4.11 -0.94 1.13
CA LEU A 281 -3.34 -2.13 1.45
C LEU A 281 -2.43 -2.54 0.30
N PRO A 282 -1.23 -3.08 0.59
CA PRO A 282 -0.41 -3.74 -0.41
C PRO A 282 -1.14 -4.86 -1.18
N GLU A 283 -0.78 -5.03 -2.45
CA GLU A 283 -1.37 -6.03 -3.35
C GLU A 283 -1.21 -7.47 -2.84
N SER A 284 -0.12 -7.76 -2.14
CA SER A 284 0.13 -9.06 -1.50
C SER A 284 -0.97 -9.44 -0.51
N LEU A 285 -1.41 -8.50 0.34
CA LEU A 285 -2.48 -8.75 1.29
C LEU A 285 -3.83 -8.91 0.59
N LEU A 286 -4.09 -8.16 -0.47
CA LEU A 286 -5.30 -8.36 -1.28
C LEU A 286 -5.32 -9.72 -1.95
N TYR A 287 -4.17 -10.18 -2.45
CA TYR A 287 -4.02 -11.52 -3.02
C TYR A 287 -4.30 -12.60 -1.97
N VAL A 288 -3.78 -12.46 -0.75
CA VAL A 288 -4.07 -13.37 0.37
C VAL A 288 -5.57 -13.40 0.69
N LEU A 289 -6.24 -12.25 0.70
CA LEU A 289 -7.68 -12.17 0.96
C LEU A 289 -8.51 -12.94 -0.08
N GLU A 290 -8.16 -12.81 -1.36
CA GLU A 290 -8.87 -13.43 -2.49
C GLU A 290 -8.57 -14.93 -2.64
N ARG A 291 -7.30 -15.33 -2.46
CA ARG A 291 -6.85 -16.70 -2.73
C ARG A 291 -6.86 -17.60 -1.50
N SER A 292 -6.37 -17.09 -0.37
CA SER A 292 -6.21 -17.87 0.88
C SER A 292 -7.39 -17.64 1.84
N GLY A 293 -8.19 -16.61 1.61
CA GLY A 293 -9.41 -16.32 2.36
C GLY A 293 -9.20 -15.46 3.62
N PRO A 294 -10.31 -15.14 4.32
CA PRO A 294 -10.31 -14.13 5.38
C PRO A 294 -9.50 -14.52 6.62
N ALA A 295 -9.40 -15.81 6.95
CA ALA A 295 -8.62 -16.27 8.09
C ALA A 295 -7.10 -16.08 7.87
N ALA A 296 -6.61 -16.42 6.68
CA ALA A 296 -5.22 -16.22 6.29
C ALA A 296 -4.88 -14.72 6.23
N PHE A 297 -5.79 -13.89 5.68
CA PHE A 297 -5.63 -12.44 5.68
C PHE A 297 -5.54 -11.86 7.10
N ALA A 298 -6.43 -12.27 8.00
CA ALA A 298 -6.42 -11.79 9.38
C ALA A 298 -5.10 -12.16 10.10
N ALA A 299 -4.60 -13.37 9.87
CA ALA A 299 -3.30 -13.80 10.38
C ALA A 299 -2.15 -12.96 9.80
N ALA A 300 -2.14 -12.75 8.48
CA ALA A 300 -1.13 -11.95 7.79
C ALA A 300 -1.09 -10.49 8.29
N MET A 301 -2.24 -9.89 8.55
CA MET A 301 -2.37 -8.51 9.06
C MET A 301 -1.76 -8.29 10.46
N VAL A 302 -1.64 -9.36 11.27
CA VAL A 302 -1.11 -9.32 12.64
C VAL A 302 0.33 -9.86 12.71
N SER A 303 0.76 -10.62 11.70
CA SER A 303 2.12 -11.15 11.62
C SER A 303 3.13 -10.15 11.07
N ASP A 304 4.37 -10.25 11.53
CA ASP A 304 5.52 -9.66 10.84
C ASP A 304 6.06 -10.65 9.81
N SER A 305 5.96 -10.28 8.54
CA SER A 305 6.43 -11.06 7.40
C SER A 305 7.31 -10.20 6.51
N ASP A 306 8.51 -10.69 6.23
CA ASP A 306 9.39 -10.15 5.19
C ASP A 306 9.90 -11.31 4.36
N THR A 307 9.07 -11.70 3.40
CA THR A 307 9.26 -12.87 2.53
C THR A 307 9.02 -12.47 1.08
N PRO A 308 9.41 -13.31 0.10
CA PRO A 308 9.04 -13.11 -1.29
C PRO A 308 7.52 -13.03 -1.53
N GLU A 309 6.65 -13.55 -0.65
CA GLU A 309 5.19 -13.49 -0.84
C GLU A 309 4.50 -12.37 -0.07
N ILE A 310 5.01 -12.02 1.11
CA ILE A 310 4.38 -11.01 1.97
C ILE A 310 5.49 -10.18 2.60
N ILE A 311 5.42 -8.87 2.37
CA ILE A 311 6.18 -7.84 3.07
C ILE A 311 5.15 -6.99 3.81
N TRP A 312 4.96 -7.31 5.08
CA TRP A 312 4.03 -6.63 5.97
C TRP A 312 4.52 -6.73 7.40
N THR A 313 4.55 -5.61 8.10
CA THR A 313 4.97 -5.56 9.50
C THR A 313 4.00 -4.75 10.34
N HIS A 314 4.04 -4.96 11.66
CA HIS A 314 3.35 -4.14 12.63
C HIS A 314 3.74 -2.66 12.49
N LYS A 315 4.99 -2.38 12.12
CA LYS A 315 5.45 -1.02 11.82
C LYS A 315 4.70 -0.42 10.62
N MET A 316 4.62 -1.14 9.50
CA MET A 316 3.85 -0.70 8.33
C MET A 316 2.38 -0.48 8.68
N ARG A 317 1.80 -1.37 9.48
CA ARG A 317 0.41 -1.24 9.94
C ARG A 317 0.19 -0.01 10.83
N ALA A 318 1.01 0.17 11.86
CA ALA A 318 0.80 1.22 12.86
C ALA A 318 1.23 2.60 12.35
N GLU A 319 2.43 2.70 11.77
CA GLU A 319 3.04 3.99 11.40
C GLU A 319 2.59 4.49 10.02
N ASN A 320 2.23 3.59 9.10
CA ASN A 320 1.78 3.98 7.76
C ASN A 320 0.26 3.89 7.63
N LEU A 321 -0.33 2.70 7.75
CA LEU A 321 -1.77 2.50 7.51
C LEU A 321 -2.64 3.22 8.55
N ILE A 322 -2.58 2.82 9.82
CA ILE A 322 -3.44 3.35 10.89
C ILE A 322 -3.23 4.86 11.03
N ARG A 323 -1.97 5.31 11.05
CA ARG A 323 -1.65 6.74 11.13
C ARG A 323 -2.29 7.55 9.99
N GLN A 324 -2.11 7.15 8.73
CA GLN A 324 -2.65 7.91 7.60
C GLN A 324 -4.19 7.87 7.58
N VAL A 325 -4.79 6.74 7.95
CA VAL A 325 -6.26 6.64 8.08
C VAL A 325 -6.77 7.56 9.18
N MET A 326 -6.15 7.57 10.36
CA MET A 326 -6.54 8.46 11.46
C MET A 326 -6.35 9.94 11.10
N GLN A 327 -5.27 10.29 10.39
CA GLN A 327 -5.07 11.64 9.84
C GLN A 327 -6.12 12.03 8.79
N HIS A 328 -6.65 11.07 8.04
CA HIS A 328 -7.74 11.29 7.09
C HIS A 328 -9.08 11.49 7.82
N LEU A 329 -9.34 10.72 8.89
CA LEU A 329 -10.52 10.89 9.74
C LEU A 329 -10.52 12.23 10.51
N GLY A 330 -9.33 12.77 10.79
CA GLY A 330 -9.17 14.06 11.49
C GLY A 330 -9.82 14.02 12.87
N ASP A 331 -10.60 15.05 13.19
CA ASP A 331 -11.24 15.20 14.51
C ASP A 331 -12.55 14.41 14.63
N PHE A 332 -12.95 13.65 13.59
CA PHE A 332 -14.21 12.93 13.59
C PHE A 332 -14.38 11.93 14.75
N PRO A 333 -13.38 11.11 15.12
CA PRO A 333 -13.48 10.24 16.29
C PRO A 333 -13.68 10.99 17.61
N GLN A 334 -13.16 12.22 17.72
CA GLN A 334 -13.38 13.11 18.88
C GLN A 334 -14.79 13.71 18.83
N LYS A 335 -15.22 14.18 17.66
CA LYS A 335 -16.59 14.66 17.44
C LYS A 335 -17.64 13.60 17.80
N LEU A 336 -17.36 12.32 17.56
CA LEU A 336 -18.25 11.22 17.93
C LEU A 336 -18.41 11.03 19.45
N SER A 337 -17.38 11.31 20.26
CA SER A 337 -17.53 11.24 21.72
C SER A 337 -18.42 12.35 22.29
N GLN A 338 -18.43 13.49 21.61
CA GLN A 338 -19.25 14.64 21.97
C GLN A 338 -20.68 14.51 21.41
N HIS A 339 -20.79 14.07 20.16
CA HIS A 339 -22.01 13.97 19.37
C HIS A 339 -22.10 12.60 18.70
N CYS A 340 -22.60 11.61 19.44
CA CYS A 340 -22.66 10.22 18.99
C CYS A 340 -23.53 9.97 17.74
N HIS A 341 -24.39 10.92 17.36
CA HIS A 341 -25.20 10.89 16.13
C HIS A 341 -24.56 11.57 14.92
N SER A 342 -23.35 12.12 15.07
CA SER A 342 -22.65 12.74 13.95
C SER A 342 -22.36 11.73 12.84
N LEU A 343 -22.80 12.04 11.62
CA LEU A 343 -22.49 11.22 10.46
C LEU A 343 -21.11 11.59 9.91
N TYR A 344 -20.38 10.57 9.46
CA TYR A 344 -19.11 10.76 8.77
C TYR A 344 -19.39 11.31 7.38
N ASP A 345 -18.75 12.41 7.03
CA ASP A 345 -18.81 12.94 5.67
C ASP A 345 -17.71 12.29 4.83
N TYR A 346 -18.11 11.38 3.94
CA TYR A 346 -17.15 10.60 3.17
C TYR A 346 -16.31 11.48 2.23
N ALA A 347 -15.01 11.22 2.27
CA ALA A 347 -14.04 11.73 1.33
C ALA A 347 -13.15 10.56 0.84
N PRO A 348 -12.76 10.53 -0.43
CA PRO A 348 -11.78 9.57 -0.91
C PRO A 348 -10.41 9.90 -0.29
N MET A 349 -9.80 8.88 0.30
CA MET A 349 -8.48 8.99 0.91
C MET A 349 -7.41 8.86 -0.19
N PRO A 350 -6.34 9.70 -0.17
CA PRO A 350 -5.17 9.45 -1.01
C PRO A 350 -4.58 8.05 -0.74
N PRO A 351 -3.97 7.39 -1.74
CA PRO A 351 -3.29 6.13 -1.53
C PRO A 351 -2.25 6.19 -0.40
N VAL A 352 -2.15 5.11 0.36
CA VAL A 352 -1.18 4.94 1.44
C VAL A 352 0.17 4.59 0.85
N THR A 353 1.15 5.46 1.05
CA THR A 353 2.54 5.20 0.66
C THR A 353 3.22 4.33 1.71
N TYR A 354 3.89 3.26 1.26
CA TYR A 354 4.70 2.36 2.09
C TYR A 354 6.17 2.49 1.69
N PRO A 355 7.02 3.17 2.49
CA PRO A 355 8.44 3.33 2.18
C PRO A 355 9.18 2.01 1.99
N GLU A 356 8.79 0.97 2.73
CA GLU A 356 9.37 -0.37 2.68
C GLU A 356 9.16 -1.06 1.32
N LEU A 357 8.16 -0.63 0.55
CA LEU A 357 7.81 -1.19 -0.76
C LEU A 357 8.28 -0.34 -1.94
N LYS A 358 8.98 0.78 -1.70
CA LYS A 358 9.35 1.76 -2.75
C LYS A 358 10.12 1.12 -3.91
N ASP A 359 11.05 0.24 -3.58
CA ASP A 359 11.96 -0.41 -4.53
C ASP A 359 11.53 -1.83 -4.89
N GLU A 360 10.37 -2.26 -4.40
CA GLU A 360 9.82 -3.59 -4.63
C GLU A 360 8.89 -3.63 -5.83
N MET A 361 8.82 -4.78 -6.49
CA MET A 361 7.86 -5.04 -7.57
C MET A 361 7.05 -6.27 -7.25
N TRP A 362 5.74 -6.09 -7.11
CA TRP A 362 4.82 -7.19 -6.95
C TRP A 362 4.43 -7.78 -8.31
N CYS A 363 4.60 -9.09 -8.47
CA CYS A 363 4.25 -9.83 -9.67
C CYS A 363 3.50 -11.11 -9.31
N HIS A 364 2.23 -11.21 -9.71
CA HIS A 364 1.34 -12.36 -9.46
C HIS A 364 1.16 -12.67 -7.96
N ARG A 365 2.18 -13.27 -7.34
CA ARG A 365 2.25 -13.71 -5.95
C ARG A 365 3.57 -13.31 -5.25
N TYR A 366 4.51 -12.71 -5.97
CA TYR A 366 5.87 -12.53 -5.46
C TYR A 366 6.36 -11.09 -5.58
N TYR A 367 7.00 -10.61 -4.52
CA TYR A 367 7.89 -9.46 -4.51
C TYR A 367 9.21 -9.85 -5.18
N LEU A 368 9.44 -9.32 -6.37
CA LEU A 368 10.51 -9.77 -7.25
C LEU A 368 11.90 -9.46 -6.69
N ARG A 369 12.11 -8.36 -5.95
CA ARG A 369 13.44 -8.09 -5.39
C ARG A 369 13.76 -9.07 -4.27
N ASN A 370 12.82 -9.34 -3.35
CA ASN A 370 12.97 -10.43 -2.38
C ASN A 370 13.12 -11.80 -3.05
N LEU A 371 12.34 -12.13 -4.09
CA LEU A 371 12.46 -13.40 -4.81
C LEU A 371 13.84 -13.56 -5.50
N CYS A 372 14.39 -12.47 -6.04
CA CYS A 372 15.69 -12.45 -6.69
C CYS A 372 16.87 -12.46 -5.72
N ASP A 373 16.64 -12.25 -4.42
CA ASP A 373 17.67 -12.38 -3.39
C ASP A 373 17.82 -13.85 -2.96
N GLU A 374 18.55 -14.61 -3.78
CA GLU A 374 18.83 -16.02 -3.51
C GLU A 374 19.81 -16.26 -2.34
N ILE A 375 20.46 -15.20 -1.83
CA ILE A 375 21.31 -15.29 -0.64
C ILE A 375 20.41 -15.35 0.60
N ARG A 376 19.42 -14.46 0.66
CA ARG A 376 18.48 -14.39 1.78
C ARG A 376 17.39 -15.45 1.72
N PHE A 377 16.91 -15.78 0.52
CA PHE A 377 15.83 -16.75 0.29
C PHE A 377 16.26 -17.86 -0.68
N PRO A 378 17.20 -18.73 -0.27
CA PRO A 378 17.66 -19.82 -1.11
C PRO A 378 16.51 -20.79 -1.40
N ASN A 379 16.32 -21.13 -2.68
CA ASN A 379 15.33 -22.12 -3.12
C ASN A 379 13.89 -21.87 -2.64
N TRP A 380 13.46 -20.60 -2.54
CA TRP A 380 12.06 -20.28 -2.23
C TRP A 380 11.11 -21.01 -3.21
N PRO A 381 10.08 -21.72 -2.71
CA PRO A 381 9.18 -22.49 -3.56
C PRO A 381 8.31 -21.55 -4.40
N ILE A 382 8.30 -21.79 -5.71
CA ILE A 382 7.39 -21.10 -6.63
C ILE A 382 6.22 -22.04 -6.92
N VAL A 383 5.00 -21.50 -6.95
CA VAL A 383 3.78 -22.20 -7.34
C VAL A 383 3.09 -21.43 -8.47
N GLU A 384 2.16 -22.08 -9.18
CA GLU A 384 1.46 -21.46 -10.33
C GLU A 384 2.46 -20.95 -11.38
N HIS A 385 3.43 -21.80 -11.74
CA HIS A 385 4.58 -21.43 -12.59
C HIS A 385 4.16 -20.78 -13.92
N VAL A 386 3.08 -21.26 -14.54
CA VAL A 386 2.62 -20.77 -15.84
C VAL A 386 1.97 -19.40 -15.69
N GLU A 387 1.11 -19.21 -14.70
CA GLU A 387 0.44 -17.94 -14.39
C GLU A 387 1.45 -16.86 -13.96
N PHE A 388 2.48 -17.26 -13.22
CA PHE A 388 3.58 -16.39 -12.85
C PHE A 388 4.39 -15.95 -14.07
N LEU A 389 4.76 -16.89 -14.97
CA LEU A 389 5.45 -16.56 -16.22
C LEU A 389 4.61 -15.61 -17.10
N GLN A 390 3.31 -15.87 -17.24
CA GLN A 390 2.41 -15.00 -17.99
C GLN A 390 2.39 -13.58 -17.41
N SER A 391 2.30 -13.46 -16.09
CA SER A 391 2.33 -12.17 -15.40
C SER A 391 3.65 -11.43 -15.58
N LEU A 392 4.79 -12.14 -15.52
CA LEU A 392 6.12 -11.58 -15.80
C LEU A 392 6.21 -11.03 -17.24
N LEU A 393 5.73 -11.79 -18.22
CA LEU A 393 5.75 -11.39 -19.63
C LEU A 393 4.82 -10.18 -19.91
N ILE A 394 3.64 -10.14 -19.29
CA ILE A 394 2.71 -9.01 -19.40
C ILE A 394 3.35 -7.76 -18.82
N MET A 395 3.84 -7.81 -17.59
CA MET A 395 4.46 -6.64 -16.96
C MET A 395 5.75 -6.20 -17.65
N TRP A 396 6.52 -7.14 -18.21
CA TRP A 396 7.68 -6.78 -19.02
C TRP A 396 7.28 -6.02 -20.29
N ARG A 397 6.19 -6.42 -20.95
CA ARG A 397 5.65 -5.67 -22.10
C ARG A 397 5.14 -4.29 -21.70
N GLU A 398 4.44 -4.19 -20.58
CA GLU A 398 3.95 -2.91 -20.05
C GLU A 398 5.09 -1.97 -19.69
N GLU A 399 6.15 -2.46 -19.06
CA GLU A 399 7.30 -1.63 -18.68
C GLU A 399 8.10 -1.16 -19.92
N LEU A 400 8.27 -2.00 -20.95
CA LEU A 400 8.89 -1.58 -22.22
C LEU A 400 8.06 -0.56 -23.00
N THR A 401 6.73 -0.63 -22.89
CA THR A 401 5.81 0.29 -23.57
C THR A 401 5.41 1.48 -22.70
N ARG A 402 6.00 1.61 -21.52
CA ARG A 402 5.70 2.66 -20.56
C ARG A 402 6.05 4.03 -21.14
N ARG A 403 5.03 4.76 -21.55
CA ARG A 403 5.15 6.15 -22.00
C ARG A 403 5.13 7.10 -20.80
N PRO A 404 5.81 8.25 -20.87
CA PRO A 404 5.52 9.35 -19.96
C PRO A 404 4.03 9.68 -20.05
N MET A 405 3.38 9.84 -18.89
CA MET A 405 1.95 10.13 -18.79
C MET A 405 1.55 11.37 -19.62
N ASP A 406 0.39 11.31 -20.28
CA ASP A 406 -0.06 12.35 -21.24
C ASP A 406 -0.24 13.75 -20.64
N ILE A 407 -0.46 13.84 -19.32
CA ILE A 407 -0.64 15.12 -18.62
C ILE A 407 0.73 15.69 -18.28
N SER A 408 1.01 16.90 -18.75
CA SER A 408 2.23 17.62 -18.40
C SER A 408 2.26 17.93 -16.91
N GLU A 409 3.46 18.08 -16.36
CA GLU A 409 3.63 18.34 -14.93
C GLU A 409 2.96 19.66 -14.52
N GLU A 410 3.01 20.66 -15.40
CA GLU A 410 2.35 21.96 -15.22
C GLU A 410 0.84 21.83 -15.24
N GLU A 411 0.28 21.02 -16.13
CA GLU A 411 -1.15 20.80 -16.21
C GLU A 411 -1.67 20.02 -15.00
N ALA A 412 -0.90 19.05 -14.48
CA ALA A 412 -1.23 18.35 -13.25
C ALA A 412 -1.24 19.30 -12.03
N CYS A 413 -0.26 20.21 -11.93
CA CYS A 413 -0.23 21.25 -10.89
C CYS A 413 -1.41 22.22 -11.01
N ARG A 414 -1.79 22.62 -12.23
CA ARG A 414 -2.97 23.48 -12.47
C ARG A 414 -4.27 22.82 -12.06
N ILE A 415 -4.47 21.55 -12.44
CA ILE A 415 -5.66 20.77 -12.07
C ILE A 415 -5.75 20.62 -10.54
N LEU A 416 -4.62 20.46 -9.86
CA LEU A 416 -4.55 20.34 -8.40
C LEU A 416 -4.52 21.69 -7.65
N GLU A 417 -4.61 22.81 -8.38
CA GLU A 417 -4.54 24.16 -7.83
C GLU A 417 -3.28 24.39 -6.94
N ILE A 418 -2.16 23.76 -7.28
CA ILE A 418 -0.89 23.90 -6.56
C ILE A 418 -0.07 25.04 -7.17
N SER A 419 0.05 26.15 -6.44
CA SER A 419 0.93 27.27 -6.82
C SER A 419 2.40 26.90 -6.59
N LEU A 420 3.20 26.90 -7.68
CA LEU A 420 4.65 26.70 -7.66
C LEU A 420 5.42 27.80 -6.89
N GLU A 421 4.77 28.90 -6.54
CA GLU A 421 5.36 30.06 -5.86
C GLU A 421 5.53 29.86 -4.33
N ASP A 422 4.81 28.91 -3.73
CA ASP A 422 4.85 28.65 -2.28
C ASP A 422 5.97 27.67 -1.84
N VAL A 423 6.74 27.10 -2.77
CA VAL A 423 7.74 26.04 -2.49
C VAL A 423 9.09 26.62 -2.03
N SER A 424 9.23 27.95 -1.96
CA SER A 424 10.55 28.59 -1.82
C SER A 424 10.83 29.26 -0.47
N ARG A 425 10.09 29.00 0.61
CA ARG A 425 10.43 29.51 1.94
C ARG A 425 10.28 28.43 3.01
N ASP A 426 11.43 28.10 3.59
CA ASP A 426 11.71 27.24 4.74
C ASP A 426 12.03 25.76 4.41
N ASP A 427 13.26 25.38 4.80
CA ASP A 427 13.87 24.04 4.85
C ASP A 427 14.61 23.45 3.63
N ALA A 428 15.47 24.26 2.98
CA ALA A 428 16.63 23.70 2.24
C ALA A 428 17.93 23.81 3.09
N PRO A 429 18.66 22.70 3.36
CA PRO A 429 19.98 22.79 3.98
C PRO A 429 20.96 23.39 2.97
N LYS A 430 21.54 24.54 3.32
CA LYS A 430 22.56 25.24 2.52
C LYS A 430 23.80 24.35 2.36
N LYS A 431 23.94 23.69 1.20
CA LYS A 431 25.24 23.30 0.67
C LYS A 431 25.54 24.12 -0.57
N GLN A 432 26.58 24.95 -0.43
CA GLN A 432 27.16 25.76 -1.49
C GLN A 432 27.82 24.84 -2.53
N THR A 433 27.29 24.84 -3.74
CA THR A 433 28.11 24.71 -4.96
C THR A 433 27.52 25.68 -5.98
N SER A 434 28.12 26.86 -5.99
CA SER A 434 27.93 27.89 -7.00
C SER A 434 28.60 27.45 -8.29
N GLU A 435 27.80 27.17 -9.33
CA GLU A 435 28.16 27.43 -10.71
C GLU A 435 26.85 27.66 -11.48
N ALA A 436 26.63 28.93 -11.84
CA ALA A 436 25.47 29.38 -12.58
C ALA A 436 25.65 29.03 -14.06
N VAL A 437 24.77 28.19 -14.59
CA VAL A 437 24.45 28.14 -16.01
C VAL A 437 23.00 28.58 -16.14
N GLU A 438 22.80 29.73 -16.80
CA GLU A 438 21.48 30.26 -17.16
C GLU A 438 20.74 29.24 -18.03
N GLY A 439 19.78 28.55 -17.43
CA GLY A 439 18.83 27.67 -18.09
C GLY A 439 17.51 27.75 -17.34
N ILE A 440 16.40 27.69 -18.09
CA ILE A 440 15.02 27.63 -17.59
C ILE A 440 14.98 26.81 -16.29
N PRO A 441 14.40 27.33 -15.18
CA PRO A 441 14.33 26.57 -13.94
C PRO A 441 13.61 25.25 -14.23
N ASN A 442 14.34 24.14 -14.07
CA ASN A 442 13.87 22.83 -14.49
C ASN A 442 12.69 22.44 -13.60
N ILE A 443 11.45 22.58 -14.12
CA ILE A 443 10.19 22.38 -13.39
C ILE A 443 10.17 21.01 -12.70
N SER A 444 10.75 20.00 -13.34
CA SER A 444 10.87 18.64 -12.79
C SER A 444 11.69 18.58 -11.49
N LYS A 445 12.72 19.42 -11.33
CA LYS A 445 13.48 19.52 -10.07
C LYS A 445 12.70 20.22 -8.95
N GLN A 446 11.80 21.15 -9.28
CA GLN A 446 10.96 21.82 -8.27
C GLN A 446 9.84 20.91 -7.77
N ILE A 447 9.35 20.00 -8.62
CA ILE A 447 8.29 19.04 -8.29
C ILE A 447 8.79 17.91 -7.39
N GLU A 448 10.06 17.51 -7.51
CA GLU A 448 10.70 16.60 -6.55
C GLU A 448 10.67 17.13 -5.10
N TYR A 449 10.58 18.45 -4.90
CA TYR A 449 10.51 19.10 -3.57
C TYR A 449 9.08 19.47 -3.13
N ILE A 450 8.03 19.04 -3.85
CA ILE A 450 6.66 19.23 -3.36
C ILE A 450 6.46 18.38 -2.12
N ASP A 451 6.07 19.01 -1.01
CA ASP A 451 5.71 18.30 0.22
C ASP A 451 4.53 17.34 -0.03
N GLU A 452 4.75 16.04 0.23
CA GLU A 452 3.75 14.97 0.07
C GLU A 452 2.47 15.27 0.86
N GLU A 453 2.59 15.92 2.03
CA GLU A 453 1.43 16.31 2.82
C GLU A 453 0.62 17.42 2.16
N LYS A 454 1.28 18.43 1.55
CA LYS A 454 0.61 19.51 0.83
C LYS A 454 -0.15 18.96 -0.39
N LEU A 455 0.47 18.05 -1.14
CA LEU A 455 -0.17 17.35 -2.25
C LEU A 455 -1.41 16.56 -1.79
N LYS A 456 -1.28 15.76 -0.72
CA LYS A 456 -2.40 15.00 -0.13
C LYS A 456 -3.52 15.92 0.39
N ARG A 457 -3.22 17.09 0.94
CA ARG A 457 -4.22 18.07 1.40
C ARG A 457 -5.01 18.66 0.23
N GLN A 458 -4.34 19.07 -0.85
CA GLN A 458 -5.03 19.63 -2.03
C GLN A 458 -5.88 18.59 -2.76
N TYR A 459 -5.34 17.38 -2.93
CA TYR A 459 -6.13 16.28 -3.47
C TYR A 459 -7.40 16.05 -2.66
N ARG A 460 -7.31 15.95 -1.33
CA ARG A 460 -8.49 15.79 -0.45
C ARG A 460 -9.53 16.90 -0.67
N LYS A 461 -9.09 18.15 -0.69
CA LYS A 461 -9.97 19.32 -0.87
C LYS A 461 -10.74 19.25 -2.20
N LEU A 462 -10.05 18.98 -3.30
CA LEU A 462 -10.66 18.92 -4.64
C LEU A 462 -11.51 17.67 -4.83
N ALA A 463 -11.03 16.52 -4.33
CA ALA A 463 -11.75 15.26 -4.41
C ALA A 463 -13.06 15.30 -3.61
N MET A 464 -13.12 16.03 -2.49
CA MET A 464 -14.37 16.30 -1.76
C MET A 464 -15.33 17.21 -2.53
N LYS A 465 -14.80 18.25 -3.19
CA LYS A 465 -15.61 19.26 -3.92
C LYS A 465 -16.28 18.67 -5.17
N TYR A 466 -15.57 17.82 -5.91
CA TYR A 466 -16.02 17.28 -7.19
C TYR A 466 -16.48 15.81 -7.11
N HIS A 467 -16.69 15.27 -5.91
CA HIS A 467 -17.10 13.87 -5.76
C HIS A 467 -18.41 13.56 -6.51
N PRO A 468 -18.48 12.48 -7.32
CA PRO A 468 -19.65 12.15 -8.15
C PRO A 468 -20.98 12.05 -7.39
N ASP A 469 -20.96 11.53 -6.15
CA ASP A 469 -22.15 11.41 -5.31
C ASP A 469 -22.74 12.77 -4.87
N LYS A 470 -21.92 13.82 -4.76
CA LYS A 470 -22.35 15.17 -4.33
C LYS A 470 -22.58 16.08 -5.52
N ASN A 471 -21.82 15.86 -6.60
CA ASN A 471 -21.92 16.61 -7.85
C ASN A 471 -21.93 15.64 -9.06
N PRO A 472 -23.11 15.35 -9.63
CA PRO A 472 -23.24 14.44 -10.76
C PRO A 472 -22.44 14.87 -12.00
N GLU A 473 -22.27 16.17 -12.22
CA GLU A 473 -21.47 16.73 -13.33
C GLU A 473 -19.98 16.83 -13.00
N GLY A 474 -19.59 16.64 -11.73
CA GLY A 474 -18.21 16.74 -11.25
C GLY A 474 -17.32 15.54 -11.56
N ARG A 475 -17.89 14.46 -12.12
CA ARG A 475 -17.19 13.18 -12.32
C ARG A 475 -15.96 13.30 -13.22
N GLU A 476 -16.03 14.09 -14.28
CA GLU A 476 -14.89 14.27 -15.20
C GLU A 476 -13.73 15.00 -14.50
N ILE A 477 -14.05 16.05 -13.74
CA ILE A 477 -13.07 16.82 -12.96
C ILE A 477 -12.46 15.95 -11.86
N PHE A 478 -13.25 15.11 -11.21
CA PHE A 478 -12.77 14.16 -10.19
C PHE A 478 -11.73 13.18 -10.74
N LEU A 479 -12.02 12.57 -11.90
CA LEU A 479 -11.09 11.67 -12.58
C LEU A 479 -9.82 12.40 -13.03
N ALA A 480 -9.95 13.65 -13.48
CA ALA A 480 -8.80 14.49 -13.84
C ALA A 480 -7.92 14.80 -12.61
N VAL A 481 -8.52 15.14 -11.46
CA VAL A 481 -7.82 15.38 -10.19
C VAL A 481 -7.05 14.15 -9.73
N GLN A 482 -7.66 12.96 -9.84
CA GLN A 482 -6.98 11.71 -9.52
C GLN A 482 -5.80 11.43 -10.47
N LYS A 483 -6.01 11.57 -11.78
CA LYS A 483 -4.94 11.36 -12.78
C LYS A 483 -3.79 12.35 -12.60
N ALA A 484 -4.10 13.59 -12.19
CA ALA A 484 -3.09 14.61 -11.85
C ALA A 484 -2.31 14.25 -10.58
N TYR A 485 -2.98 13.74 -9.54
CA TYR A 485 -2.32 13.28 -8.31
C TYR A 485 -1.36 12.11 -8.59
N GLU A 486 -1.83 11.10 -9.33
CA GLU A 486 -1.00 9.96 -9.74
C GLU A 486 0.21 10.42 -10.58
N ARG A 487 0.03 11.40 -11.48
CA ARG A 487 1.11 11.97 -12.28
C ARG A 487 2.20 12.60 -11.43
N LEU A 488 1.83 13.46 -10.48
CA LEU A 488 2.79 14.14 -9.60
C LEU A 488 3.47 13.16 -8.65
N GLN A 489 2.74 12.19 -8.12
CA GLN A 489 3.32 11.14 -7.28
C GLN A 489 4.37 10.30 -8.02
N VAL A 490 4.11 9.95 -9.29
CA VAL A 490 5.07 9.25 -10.16
C VAL A 490 6.31 10.10 -10.45
N THR A 491 6.15 11.42 -10.67
CA THR A 491 7.30 12.34 -10.83
C THR A 491 8.13 12.43 -9.55
N MET A 492 7.50 12.59 -8.39
CA MET A 492 8.19 12.64 -7.10
C MET A 492 9.00 11.35 -6.81
N GLN A 493 8.58 10.22 -7.38
CA GLN A 493 9.28 8.95 -7.26
C GLN A 493 10.33 8.70 -8.35
N GLY A 494 10.51 9.63 -9.31
CA GLY A 494 11.47 9.49 -10.41
C GLY A 494 11.12 8.39 -11.42
N LEU A 495 9.88 7.89 -11.41
CA LEU A 495 9.45 6.73 -12.22
C LEU A 495 9.01 7.15 -13.64
N GLN A 496 9.85 7.90 -14.36
CA GLN A 496 9.60 8.30 -15.73
C GLN A 496 10.19 7.31 -16.74
N GLY A 497 9.35 6.79 -17.63
CA GLY A 497 9.75 5.82 -18.66
C GLY A 497 10.15 4.45 -18.12
N PRO A 498 10.66 3.56 -18.99
CA PRO A 498 11.09 2.21 -18.62
C PRO A 498 12.23 2.24 -17.60
N GLN A 499 12.03 1.58 -16.46
CA GLN A 499 13.02 1.56 -15.40
C GLN A 499 13.97 0.35 -15.53
N SER A 500 15.27 0.61 -15.68
CA SER A 500 16.30 -0.44 -15.85
C SER A 500 16.29 -1.48 -14.72
N TRP A 501 16.10 -1.04 -13.48
CA TRP A 501 16.04 -1.94 -12.32
C TRP A 501 14.78 -2.83 -12.34
N ARG A 502 13.64 -2.32 -12.84
CA ARG A 502 12.40 -3.11 -12.99
C ARG A 502 12.56 -4.18 -14.04
N LEU A 503 13.10 -3.82 -15.20
CA LEU A 503 13.40 -4.75 -16.29
C LEU A 503 14.35 -5.86 -15.82
N LEU A 504 15.37 -5.50 -15.03
CA LEU A 504 16.30 -6.47 -14.45
C LEU A 504 15.60 -7.47 -13.54
N LEU A 505 14.73 -7.02 -12.63
CA LEU A 505 13.97 -7.91 -11.73
C LEU A 505 13.04 -8.85 -12.51
N LEU A 506 12.39 -8.36 -13.57
CA LEU A 506 11.53 -9.16 -14.43
C LEU A 506 12.31 -10.25 -15.17
N LEU A 507 13.51 -9.94 -15.68
CA LEU A 507 14.36 -10.94 -16.32
C LEU A 507 14.89 -11.95 -15.31
N LYS A 508 15.40 -11.49 -14.16
CA LYS A 508 15.90 -12.39 -13.10
C LYS A 508 14.80 -13.32 -12.56
N GLY A 509 13.59 -12.81 -12.37
CA GLY A 509 12.44 -13.65 -11.98
C GLY A 509 12.16 -14.75 -12.99
N GLN A 510 12.28 -14.45 -14.30
CA GLN A 510 12.17 -15.46 -15.36
C GLN A 510 13.36 -16.44 -15.35
N CYS A 511 14.60 -15.98 -15.15
CA CYS A 511 15.78 -16.87 -15.02
C CYS A 511 15.60 -17.89 -13.89
N ILE A 512 15.17 -17.43 -12.71
CA ILE A 512 14.92 -18.30 -11.55
C ILE A 512 13.84 -19.33 -11.88
N LEU A 513 12.78 -18.91 -12.56
CA LEU A 513 11.68 -19.79 -12.92
C LEU A 513 12.11 -20.90 -13.89
N TYR A 514 12.81 -20.57 -14.97
CA TYR A 514 13.30 -21.56 -15.93
C TYR A 514 14.38 -22.46 -15.33
N ARG A 515 15.35 -21.91 -14.60
CA ARG A 515 16.42 -22.70 -13.97
C ARG A 515 15.90 -23.73 -12.96
N ARG A 516 14.82 -23.43 -12.24
CA ARG A 516 14.28 -24.32 -11.20
C ARG A 516 13.13 -25.20 -11.68
N TYR A 517 12.35 -24.75 -12.66
CA TYR A 517 11.09 -25.37 -13.07
C TYR A 517 10.95 -25.52 -14.59
N GLY A 518 12.07 -25.53 -15.31
CA GLY A 518 12.13 -25.70 -16.76
C GLY A 518 11.36 -26.93 -17.27
N ASP A 519 11.43 -28.06 -16.57
CA ASP A 519 10.66 -29.27 -16.89
C ASP A 519 9.13 -29.03 -16.98
N VAL A 520 8.60 -28.13 -16.14
CA VAL A 520 7.18 -27.77 -16.13
C VAL A 520 6.84 -26.82 -17.27
N LEU A 521 7.80 -25.98 -17.68
CA LEU A 521 7.63 -24.95 -18.70
C LEU A 521 7.93 -25.46 -20.12
N LYS A 522 8.70 -26.54 -20.26
CA LYS A 522 9.09 -27.19 -21.52
C LYS A 522 7.95 -27.37 -22.54
N PRO A 523 6.71 -27.72 -22.16
CA PRO A 523 5.61 -27.86 -23.12
C PRO A 523 5.18 -26.55 -23.79
N PHE A 524 5.55 -25.40 -23.23
CA PHE A 524 5.08 -24.08 -23.65
C PHE A 524 6.15 -23.32 -24.43
N LYS A 525 5.75 -22.70 -25.55
CA LYS A 525 6.64 -21.81 -26.29
C LYS A 525 6.87 -20.52 -25.51
N TYR A 526 8.13 -20.12 -25.38
CA TYR A 526 8.47 -18.86 -24.74
C TYR A 526 8.05 -17.66 -25.62
N ALA A 527 7.04 -16.90 -25.17
CA ALA A 527 6.50 -15.77 -25.93
C ALA A 527 7.36 -14.49 -25.84
N GLY A 528 8.37 -14.46 -24.97
CA GLY A 528 9.23 -13.30 -24.73
C GLY A 528 10.38 -13.15 -25.73
N TYR A 529 10.59 -14.09 -26.67
CA TYR A 529 11.73 -14.05 -27.60
C TYR A 529 11.90 -12.73 -28.36
N PRO A 530 10.86 -12.08 -28.91
CA PRO A 530 11.05 -10.80 -29.61
C PRO A 530 11.61 -9.70 -28.70
N MET A 531 11.14 -9.65 -27.45
CA MET A 531 11.60 -8.67 -26.45
C MET A 531 13.01 -8.98 -25.96
N LEU A 532 13.30 -10.28 -25.79
CA LEU A 532 14.60 -10.77 -25.39
C LEU A 532 15.66 -10.50 -26.47
N LEU A 533 15.34 -10.80 -27.72
CA LEU A 533 16.18 -10.51 -28.87
C LEU A 533 16.43 -9.01 -28.98
N ASN A 534 15.40 -8.16 -28.89
CA ASN A 534 15.60 -6.71 -28.90
C ASN A 534 16.51 -6.19 -27.76
N THR A 535 16.49 -6.85 -26.60
CA THR A 535 17.34 -6.48 -25.46
C THR A 535 18.80 -6.88 -25.69
N ILE A 536 19.00 -8.00 -26.39
CA ILE A 536 20.30 -8.59 -26.68
C ILE A 536 20.91 -7.95 -27.93
N THR A 537 20.13 -7.66 -28.97
CA THR A 537 20.63 -7.17 -30.25
C THR A 537 21.22 -5.77 -30.14
N VAL A 538 22.47 -5.64 -30.56
CA VAL A 538 23.20 -4.37 -30.66
C VAL A 538 22.82 -3.64 -31.94
N ASP A 539 22.33 -2.41 -31.83
CA ASP A 539 22.26 -1.50 -32.98
C ASP A 539 23.67 -1.02 -33.35
N LYS A 540 23.99 -0.99 -34.64
CA LYS A 540 25.35 -0.73 -35.16
C LYS A 540 25.96 0.61 -34.72
N ASP A 541 25.14 1.53 -34.23
CA ASP A 541 25.51 2.90 -33.83
C ASP A 541 25.50 3.11 -32.29
N ASP A 542 25.23 2.07 -31.49
CA ASP A 542 25.12 2.20 -30.03
C ASP A 542 26.47 2.04 -29.31
N ASN A 543 27.20 3.15 -29.20
CA ASN A 543 28.46 3.23 -28.45
C ASN A 543 28.29 3.00 -26.93
N ASN A 544 27.06 3.02 -26.40
CA ASN A 544 26.74 2.86 -24.99
C ASN A 544 26.15 1.49 -24.64
N PHE A 545 26.20 0.52 -25.58
CA PHE A 545 25.61 -0.81 -25.39
C PHE A 545 26.11 -1.53 -24.12
N LEU A 546 27.41 -1.43 -23.82
CA LEU A 546 28.02 -2.02 -22.62
C LEU A 546 28.09 -1.05 -21.44
N SER A 547 27.21 -0.04 -21.34
CA SER A 547 27.23 0.84 -20.17
C SER A 547 27.07 0.04 -18.86
N SER A 548 27.61 0.58 -17.76
CA SER A 548 27.46 0.00 -16.41
C SER A 548 26.00 -0.33 -16.09
N ASP A 549 25.08 0.49 -16.61
CA ASP A 549 23.66 0.46 -16.31
C ASP A 549 22.91 -0.61 -17.13
N ARG A 550 23.38 -0.90 -18.36
CA ARG A 550 22.79 -1.93 -19.23
C ARG A 550 23.36 -3.32 -19.01
N THR A 551 24.58 -3.42 -18.50
CA THR A 551 25.28 -4.71 -18.44
C THR A 551 24.54 -5.76 -17.58
N PRO A 552 24.01 -5.45 -16.38
CA PRO A 552 23.23 -6.41 -15.60
C PRO A 552 22.01 -6.95 -16.35
N LEU A 553 21.37 -6.10 -17.16
CA LEU A 553 20.21 -6.46 -17.97
C LEU A 553 20.62 -7.43 -19.09
N LEU A 554 21.76 -7.17 -19.74
CA LEU A 554 22.30 -8.03 -20.80
C LEU A 554 22.70 -9.42 -20.30
N VAL A 555 23.28 -9.50 -19.11
CA VAL A 555 23.63 -10.78 -18.46
C VAL A 555 22.35 -11.58 -18.17
N ALA A 556 21.38 -10.97 -17.49
CA ALA A 556 20.11 -11.65 -17.18
C ALA A 556 19.33 -12.07 -18.45
N ALA A 557 19.32 -11.22 -19.48
CA ALA A 557 18.70 -11.55 -20.77
C ALA A 557 19.41 -12.73 -21.46
N SER A 558 20.74 -12.78 -21.36
CA SER A 558 21.56 -13.85 -21.93
C SER A 558 21.31 -15.20 -21.25
N GLU A 559 21.27 -15.20 -19.92
CA GLU A 559 20.98 -16.37 -19.09
C GLU A 559 19.57 -16.92 -19.37
N LEU A 560 18.57 -16.03 -19.43
CA LEU A 560 17.19 -16.40 -19.72
C LEU A 560 17.07 -17.02 -21.10
N TYR A 561 17.75 -16.45 -22.09
CA TYR A 561 17.75 -16.99 -23.44
C TYR A 561 18.25 -18.43 -23.44
N ASP A 562 19.36 -18.69 -22.75
CA ASP A 562 19.97 -20.02 -22.70
C ASP A 562 19.04 -21.05 -22.05
N SER A 563 18.49 -20.68 -20.89
CA SER A 563 17.54 -21.53 -20.15
C SER A 563 16.31 -21.88 -20.99
N THR A 564 15.85 -20.97 -21.84
CA THR A 564 14.71 -21.23 -22.75
C THR A 564 15.10 -22.00 -24.02
N ALA A 565 16.37 -21.97 -24.44
CA ALA A 565 16.85 -22.54 -25.69
C ALA A 565 17.36 -23.99 -25.54
N GLU A 566 18.04 -24.31 -24.43
CA GLU A 566 18.51 -25.67 -24.12
C GLU A 566 17.36 -26.68 -23.98
N GLU A 567 16.17 -26.21 -23.62
CA GLU A 567 14.99 -27.05 -23.36
C GLU A 567 14.12 -27.30 -24.61
N SER A 568 14.39 -26.60 -25.71
CA SER A 568 13.77 -26.85 -27.01
C SER A 568 14.46 -28.03 -27.69
N ASP A 569 13.90 -29.23 -27.54
CA ASP A 569 14.36 -30.42 -28.25
C ASP A 569 14.50 -30.11 -29.75
N LYS A 570 15.59 -30.64 -30.33
CA LYS A 570 16.17 -30.38 -31.66
C LYS A 570 15.25 -30.62 -32.87
N THR A 571 13.95 -30.74 -32.69
CA THR A 571 13.05 -31.17 -33.77
C THR A 571 12.33 -30.05 -34.50
N GLU A 572 11.99 -28.88 -33.95
CA GLU A 572 11.24 -27.89 -34.74
C GLU A 572 11.46 -26.41 -34.36
N ALA A 573 12.34 -25.72 -35.10
CA ALA A 573 12.10 -24.38 -35.67
C ALA A 573 13.26 -23.97 -36.61
N HIS A 574 13.13 -24.26 -37.91
CA HIS A 574 14.04 -23.73 -38.93
C HIS A 574 13.95 -22.19 -38.97
N GLY A 575 14.96 -21.51 -38.43
CA GLY A 575 15.17 -20.06 -38.62
C GLY A 575 15.68 -19.30 -37.38
N VAL A 576 15.18 -19.62 -36.18
CA VAL A 576 15.51 -18.88 -34.95
C VAL A 576 16.88 -19.29 -34.38
N GLY A 577 17.22 -20.59 -34.41
CA GLY A 577 18.52 -21.07 -33.92
C GLY A 577 19.72 -20.50 -34.69
N THR A 578 19.58 -20.25 -36.00
CA THR A 578 20.64 -19.73 -36.85
C THR A 578 20.91 -18.25 -36.61
N SER A 579 19.87 -17.41 -36.49
CA SER A 579 20.03 -15.99 -36.17
C SER A 579 20.62 -15.77 -34.77
N VAL A 580 20.33 -16.69 -33.85
CA VAL A 580 20.85 -16.67 -32.47
C VAL A 580 22.32 -17.04 -32.42
N GLN A 581 22.76 -18.09 -33.11
CA GLN A 581 24.18 -18.45 -33.14
C GLN A 581 25.01 -17.30 -33.75
N ILE A 582 24.44 -16.59 -34.74
CA ILE A 582 25.02 -15.37 -35.31
C ILE A 582 25.13 -14.26 -34.27
N ALA A 583 24.07 -14.01 -33.46
CA ALA A 583 24.11 -13.02 -32.39
C ALA A 583 25.10 -13.39 -31.26
N LYS A 584 25.13 -14.66 -30.82
CA LYS A 584 26.09 -15.16 -29.82
C LYS A 584 27.53 -14.97 -30.30
N ASN A 585 27.84 -15.33 -31.55
CA ASN A 585 29.15 -15.13 -32.15
C ASN A 585 29.50 -13.64 -32.30
N LEU A 586 28.55 -12.81 -32.72
CA LEU A 586 28.73 -11.35 -32.85
C LEU A 586 29.05 -10.71 -31.49
N HIS A 587 28.35 -11.11 -30.44
CA HIS A 587 28.57 -10.60 -29.08
C HIS A 587 29.94 -11.01 -28.55
N ALA A 588 30.32 -12.28 -28.68
CA ALA A 588 31.63 -12.77 -28.25
C ALA A 588 32.76 -11.97 -28.92
N VAL A 589 32.62 -11.68 -30.21
CA VAL A 589 33.54 -10.84 -30.99
C VAL A 589 33.55 -9.41 -30.48
N GLN A 590 32.39 -8.78 -30.29
CA GLN A 590 32.27 -7.40 -29.81
C GLN A 590 32.80 -7.22 -28.37
N THR A 591 32.54 -8.17 -27.46
CA THR A 591 33.07 -8.14 -26.09
C THR A 591 34.59 -8.24 -26.10
N SER A 592 35.17 -9.08 -26.97
CA SER A 592 36.61 -9.13 -27.16
C SER A 592 37.17 -7.80 -27.66
N HIS A 593 36.51 -7.15 -28.62
CA HIS A 593 36.91 -5.82 -29.09
C HIS A 593 36.79 -4.76 -28.00
N SER A 594 35.73 -4.77 -27.19
CA SER A 594 35.56 -3.82 -26.08
C SER A 594 36.65 -4.00 -25.01
N LEU A 595 37.04 -5.23 -24.69
CA LEU A 595 38.16 -5.52 -23.78
C LEU A 595 39.52 -5.11 -24.37
N SER A 596 39.69 -5.27 -25.69
CA SER A 596 40.87 -4.79 -26.42
C SER A 596 40.98 -3.26 -26.41
N ARG A 597 39.87 -2.55 -26.65
CA ARG A 597 39.80 -1.08 -26.60
C ARG A 597 40.04 -0.55 -25.19
N LEU A 598 39.49 -1.19 -24.17
CA LEU A 598 39.66 -0.72 -22.78
C LEU A 598 41.10 -0.86 -22.27
N SER A 599 41.80 -1.91 -22.69
CA SER A 599 43.22 -2.09 -22.35
C SER A 599 44.16 -1.25 -23.24
N GLY A 600 43.63 -0.58 -24.27
CA GLY A 600 44.40 0.09 -25.32
C GLY A 600 45.30 -0.88 -26.09
N LEU A 601 44.87 -2.14 -26.19
CA LEU A 601 45.51 -3.19 -26.99
C LEU A 601 44.95 -3.25 -28.41
N ASP A 602 43.94 -2.44 -28.72
CA ASP A 602 43.29 -2.34 -30.02
C ASP A 602 44.25 -1.79 -31.08
N THR A 603 44.33 -2.46 -32.23
CA THR A 603 45.15 -2.08 -33.39
C THR A 603 44.33 -1.43 -34.50
N SER A 604 43.08 -1.04 -34.24
CA SER A 604 42.20 -0.37 -35.22
C SER A 604 42.68 1.05 -35.59
N GLU A 605 42.10 1.64 -36.64
CA GLU A 605 42.49 2.96 -37.17
C GLU A 605 42.38 4.12 -36.15
N ASN A 606 41.72 3.91 -35.00
CA ASN A 606 41.58 4.91 -33.94
C ASN A 606 41.82 4.29 -32.54
N PRO A 607 43.09 4.03 -32.17
CA PRO A 607 43.43 3.27 -30.97
C PRO A 607 43.13 4.06 -29.70
N ALA A 608 42.48 3.41 -28.74
CA ALA A 608 42.24 3.97 -27.42
C ALA A 608 43.55 4.12 -26.63
N PRO A 609 43.70 5.14 -25.77
CA PRO A 609 44.90 5.33 -24.97
C PRO A 609 45.16 4.12 -24.06
N PHE A 610 46.44 3.72 -23.98
CA PHE A 610 46.85 2.54 -23.23
C PHE A 610 46.55 2.69 -21.74
N ASN A 611 45.76 1.76 -21.20
CA ASN A 611 45.36 1.74 -19.80
C ASN A 611 46.05 0.58 -19.07
N GLN A 612 47.11 0.91 -18.33
CA GLN A 612 47.92 -0.05 -17.57
C GLN A 612 47.08 -0.87 -16.58
N VAL A 613 46.15 -0.23 -15.87
CA VAL A 613 45.30 -0.87 -14.85
C VAL A 613 44.38 -1.92 -15.48
N ALA A 614 43.74 -1.57 -16.60
CA ALA A 614 42.89 -2.50 -17.35
C ALA A 614 43.69 -3.67 -17.95
N ALA A 615 44.88 -3.40 -18.47
CA ALA A 615 45.75 -4.43 -19.02
C ALA A 615 46.26 -5.40 -17.94
N ASP A 616 46.59 -4.90 -16.75
CA ASP A 616 47.04 -5.72 -15.61
C ASP A 616 45.89 -6.58 -15.07
N ALA A 617 44.68 -6.03 -14.95
CA ALA A 617 43.48 -6.78 -14.57
C ALA A 617 43.14 -7.89 -15.57
N LEU A 618 43.22 -7.62 -16.88
CA LEU A 618 42.95 -8.63 -17.91
C LEU A 618 44.02 -9.72 -17.96
N ARG A 619 45.30 -9.40 -17.72
CA ARG A 619 46.36 -10.43 -17.60
C ARG A 619 46.16 -11.32 -16.39
N ALA A 620 45.59 -10.79 -15.29
CA ALA A 620 45.24 -11.58 -14.12
C ALA A 620 44.02 -12.48 -14.37
N LEU A 621 42.99 -11.98 -15.09
CA LEU A 621 41.75 -12.70 -15.36
C LEU A 621 41.85 -13.75 -16.49
N LEU A 622 42.55 -13.42 -17.58
CA LEU A 622 42.67 -14.27 -18.78
C LEU A 622 43.97 -15.07 -18.83
N THR A 623 44.91 -14.87 -17.89
CA THR A 623 46.34 -15.20 -18.06
C THR A 623 47.05 -14.33 -19.10
N PRO A 624 48.38 -14.09 -18.97
CA PRO A 624 49.13 -13.24 -19.90
C PRO A 624 49.07 -13.70 -21.35
N LYS A 625 48.91 -15.01 -21.60
CA LYS A 625 48.93 -15.57 -22.94
C LYS A 625 47.61 -15.31 -23.67
N LEU A 626 46.45 -15.54 -23.05
CA LEU A 626 45.16 -15.23 -23.68
C LEU A 626 44.89 -13.72 -23.72
N ALA A 627 45.32 -12.96 -22.69
CA ALA A 627 45.23 -11.50 -22.71
C ALA A 627 46.00 -10.86 -23.88
N SER A 628 47.11 -11.47 -24.32
CA SER A 628 47.86 -10.97 -25.49
C SER A 628 47.15 -11.21 -26.83
N MET A 629 46.19 -12.14 -26.89
CA MET A 629 45.36 -12.43 -28.07
C MET A 629 44.22 -11.42 -28.25
N LEU A 630 43.96 -10.55 -27.27
CA LEU A 630 43.04 -9.41 -27.42
C LEU A 630 43.57 -8.35 -28.41
N LYS A 631 44.86 -8.41 -28.78
CA LYS A 631 45.47 -7.54 -29.79
C LYS A 631 45.06 -7.89 -31.22
N ASP A 632 44.50 -9.08 -31.44
CA ASP A 632 44.20 -9.56 -32.78
C ASP A 632 42.93 -8.91 -33.31
N THR A 633 42.95 -8.48 -34.58
CA THR A 633 41.81 -7.83 -35.25
C THR A 633 40.60 -8.75 -35.44
N LEU A 634 40.81 -10.06 -35.34
CA LEU A 634 39.77 -11.10 -35.42
C LEU A 634 39.92 -12.02 -34.21
N PRO A 635 39.02 -11.94 -33.20
CA PRO A 635 39.19 -12.67 -31.94
C PRO A 635 38.85 -14.18 -32.04
N LYS A 636 38.91 -14.76 -33.26
CA LYS A 636 38.51 -16.15 -33.52
C LYS A 636 39.34 -17.15 -32.70
N ASP A 637 40.64 -16.92 -32.59
CA ASP A 637 41.56 -17.81 -31.90
C ASP A 637 41.45 -17.69 -30.37
N LEU A 638 41.13 -16.49 -29.87
CA LEU A 638 40.86 -16.28 -28.45
C LEU A 638 39.57 -16.98 -28.04
N LEU A 639 38.50 -16.77 -28.80
CA LEU A 639 37.18 -17.33 -28.52
C LEU A 639 37.15 -18.85 -28.69
N SER A 640 37.88 -19.40 -29.67
CA SER A 640 37.99 -20.86 -29.83
C SER A 640 38.78 -21.52 -28.70
N LYS A 641 39.84 -20.89 -28.17
CA LYS A 641 40.60 -21.38 -27.02
C LYS A 641 39.83 -21.28 -25.71
N LEU A 642 39.02 -20.23 -25.53
CA LEU A 642 38.13 -20.10 -24.38
C LEU A 642 36.99 -21.12 -24.41
N ASN A 643 36.56 -21.56 -25.61
CA ASN A 643 35.54 -22.60 -25.78
C ASN A 643 36.11 -24.03 -25.60
N ALA A 644 37.38 -24.24 -25.96
CA ALA A 644 38.00 -25.55 -25.81
C ALA A 644 38.18 -25.89 -24.32
N ASN A 645 37.51 -26.96 -23.85
CA ASN A 645 37.74 -27.59 -22.54
C ASN A 645 39.15 -28.20 -22.45
N LEU A 646 40.19 -27.37 -22.57
CA LEU A 646 41.59 -27.77 -22.45
C LEU A 646 42.04 -27.45 -21.03
N GLU A 647 41.97 -28.43 -20.14
CA GLU A 647 42.76 -28.48 -18.90
C GLU A 647 44.24 -28.57 -19.25
N THR A 648 44.80 -27.45 -19.70
CA THR A 648 46.24 -27.27 -19.90
C THR A 648 46.74 -26.30 -18.83
N PRO A 649 48.01 -26.37 -18.41
CA PRO A 649 48.59 -25.46 -17.41
C PRO A 649 48.54 -23.97 -17.82
N GLU A 650 48.15 -23.68 -19.06
CA GLU A 650 47.91 -22.33 -19.61
C GLU A 650 46.49 -21.81 -19.36
N VAL A 651 45.54 -22.68 -19.01
CA VAL A 651 44.11 -22.40 -18.79
C VAL A 651 43.69 -23.01 -17.45
N ASN A 652 44.42 -22.70 -16.38
CA ASN A 652 44.02 -23.16 -15.05
C ASN A 652 42.98 -22.19 -14.49
N ALA A 653 41.70 -22.48 -14.77
CA ALA A 653 40.54 -21.87 -14.12
C ALA A 653 40.44 -22.36 -12.67
N ALA A 654 41.47 -22.13 -11.86
CA ALA A 654 41.47 -22.44 -10.44
C ALA A 654 40.60 -21.42 -9.70
N ASP A 655 39.49 -21.90 -9.12
CA ASP A 655 38.53 -21.23 -8.23
C ASP A 655 38.45 -19.70 -8.38
N PHE A 656 37.54 -19.26 -9.26
CA PHE A 656 37.24 -17.85 -9.51
C PHE A 656 36.86 -17.05 -8.25
N ALA A 657 36.34 -17.70 -7.21
CA ALA A 657 36.10 -17.10 -5.90
C ALA A 657 37.40 -16.72 -5.17
N PHE A 658 38.48 -17.48 -5.37
CA PHE A 658 39.81 -17.22 -4.81
C PHE A 658 40.53 -16.09 -5.56
N LEU A 659 40.42 -16.03 -6.90
CA LEU A 659 40.97 -14.92 -7.70
C LEU A 659 40.30 -13.58 -7.43
N LEU A 660 38.98 -13.55 -7.23
CA LEU A 660 38.23 -12.37 -6.77
C LEU A 660 38.65 -11.93 -5.36
N SER A 661 39.08 -12.87 -4.50
CA SER A 661 39.57 -12.57 -3.15
C SER A 661 41.03 -12.11 -3.09
N MET A 662 41.85 -12.45 -4.10
CA MET A 662 43.27 -12.09 -4.20
C MET A 662 43.53 -10.72 -4.85
N LEU A 663 42.54 -10.13 -5.53
CA LEU A 663 42.63 -8.75 -6.04
C LEU A 663 42.46 -7.78 -4.86
N ASP A 664 43.58 -7.60 -4.17
CA ASP A 664 43.72 -6.96 -2.87
C ASP A 664 43.24 -5.50 -2.85
N ARG A 665 42.77 -5.08 -1.67
CA ARG A 665 42.04 -3.83 -1.34
C ARG A 665 42.80 -2.51 -1.56
N SER A 666 43.93 -2.51 -2.27
CA SER A 666 44.80 -1.34 -2.47
C SER A 666 44.62 -0.64 -3.83
N MET A 667 43.94 -1.26 -4.81
CA MET A 667 43.67 -0.71 -6.15
C MET A 667 42.31 0.04 -6.26
N LEU A 668 41.76 0.50 -5.13
CA LEU A 668 40.42 1.10 -4.99
C LEU A 668 40.34 2.59 -5.39
N GLN A 669 40.85 2.98 -6.57
CA GLN A 669 40.73 4.38 -7.04
C GLN A 669 39.79 4.60 -8.24
N ASN A 670 39.28 3.57 -8.92
CA ASN A 670 38.23 3.72 -9.94
C ASN A 670 37.23 2.54 -9.90
N ILE A 671 36.22 2.69 -9.05
CA ILE A 671 35.18 1.67 -8.78
C ILE A 671 34.37 1.33 -10.05
N GLU A 672 34.19 2.28 -10.97
CA GLU A 672 33.41 2.06 -12.20
C GLU A 672 34.16 1.24 -13.26
N SER A 673 35.46 1.49 -13.45
CA SER A 673 36.24 0.80 -14.48
C SER A 673 36.45 -0.69 -14.16
N PHE A 674 36.60 -1.04 -12.88
CA PHE A 674 36.79 -2.44 -12.47
C PHE A 674 35.50 -3.26 -12.58
N ALA A 675 34.35 -2.70 -12.16
CA ALA A 675 33.04 -3.33 -12.35
C ALA A 675 32.72 -3.54 -13.83
N TRP A 676 33.11 -2.58 -14.68
CA TRP A 676 32.95 -2.70 -16.13
C TRP A 676 33.84 -3.79 -16.74
N ILE A 677 35.10 -3.92 -16.30
CA ILE A 677 36.02 -4.98 -16.72
C ILE A 677 35.49 -6.36 -16.29
N THR A 678 35.08 -6.53 -15.04
CA THR A 678 34.57 -7.82 -14.53
C THR A 678 33.29 -8.22 -15.23
N ASN A 679 32.39 -7.27 -15.50
CA ASN A 679 31.16 -7.53 -16.24
C ASN A 679 31.43 -7.92 -17.70
N CYS A 680 32.30 -7.17 -18.41
CA CYS A 680 32.69 -7.51 -19.78
C CYS A 680 33.42 -8.85 -19.85
N PHE A 681 34.25 -9.16 -18.86
CA PHE A 681 34.94 -10.45 -18.75
C PHE A 681 33.98 -11.60 -18.48
N THR A 682 33.00 -11.40 -17.57
CA THR A 682 31.95 -12.40 -17.29
C THR A 682 31.14 -12.68 -18.56
N LEU A 683 30.76 -11.64 -19.29
CA LEU A 683 30.03 -11.77 -20.55
C LEU A 683 30.90 -12.41 -21.64
N LEU A 684 32.22 -12.13 -21.70
CA LEU A 684 33.14 -12.81 -22.62
C LEU A 684 33.21 -14.31 -22.33
N LEU A 685 33.38 -14.70 -21.07
CA LEU A 685 33.42 -16.11 -20.66
C LEU A 685 32.11 -16.82 -20.97
N GLU A 686 30.98 -16.20 -20.64
CA GLU A 686 29.66 -16.77 -20.90
C GLU A 686 29.43 -16.95 -22.40
N LYS A 687 29.80 -15.96 -23.25
CA LYS A 687 29.59 -16.02 -24.70
C LYS A 687 30.62 -16.88 -25.44
N SER A 688 31.85 -16.96 -24.95
CA SER A 688 32.93 -17.77 -25.57
C SER A 688 32.67 -19.27 -25.48
N ARG A 689 31.99 -19.76 -24.42
CA ARG A 689 31.50 -21.15 -24.31
C ARG A 689 30.60 -21.60 -25.47
N TRP A 690 30.09 -20.65 -26.27
CA TRP A 690 29.17 -20.89 -27.38
C TRP A 690 29.75 -20.52 -28.73
N TYR A 691 31.01 -20.08 -28.78
CA TYR A 691 31.63 -19.63 -30.02
C TYR A 691 31.89 -20.81 -30.96
N ASN A 692 31.12 -20.89 -32.05
CA ASN A 692 31.25 -21.94 -33.04
C ASN A 692 31.90 -21.38 -34.32
N VAL A 693 32.89 -22.09 -34.87
CA VAL A 693 33.74 -21.66 -36.00
C VAL A 693 33.05 -21.88 -37.36
N GLY A 694 31.72 -22.00 -37.36
CA GLY A 694 30.91 -22.21 -38.57
C GLY A 694 31.06 -21.11 -39.61
#